data_AF-A0AAV4YA27-F1
#
_entry.id   AF-A0AAV4YA27-F1
#
_cell.length_a   1.000
_cell.length_b   1.000
_cell.length_c   1.000
_cell.angle_alpha   90.00
_cell.angle_beta   90.00
_cell.angle_gamma   90.00
#
_symmetry.space_group_name_H-M   'P 1'
#
loop_
_entity.id
_entity.type
_entity.pdbx_description
1 polymer ?
#
loop_
_entity_poly.entity_id
_entity_poly.type
_entity_poly.pdbx_seq_one_letter_code
_entity_poly.pdbx_strand_id
1 'polypeptide(L)'
;MTHLGNVSAETLLLSDNDDLERVKGSRKRSASLGASKVAKMLNSLWLDAARRRGKNILLYEYLPVLLMEPFTPYQGYQPDLHPGVSHVFQSAAFRYGHTLIPPGLYKRDAECKFRKTVTGYPAVRLCSTWWDSEEVESGIEELLMGMASQISEREDNVLCSDVRDKLFGPMEFSRRDLAALNIMRGRDNGLPDYNTVRRHFQLPEIHNWSHINPELFKRSPQLFESLDELYGGKLDDVDLYIGGMLETEEVGRPGPLFRKIIRQQFQRIRDADRFWFENTHNGIFSESEVAEIRAITLWDVLVNATDIPPDALQRNLFLWTNGDPCPQPDQLKGADLEPCPMLSGYDYFHGNEVAYIYSCILLAFIPIACAGLGYGVIKLQNSRRRKIRMQQDMVIGKHCEKLDVKEWLHHNHKRCVKVKIGPDDSISTLNRKGETLRRVDFRVCPSLAVDVTEDDANKPMVLVRSHRDHDLVLQFRGDGSRQKFLSRLESFLQSRKKTLREAYALTFGLKPGEKRHLEDVGGSDVVMVMRTSLSKQEFAEALGMRPDSLFVKRMFNCVDKDKDGRISFQEFLDTVVLFSRGKTEDKLRIVFDMCDDDGNGVIDKRELTQMLRSLVDIAKTDSLDEAQVSGLIREMFAAAGLHDKEELGYEDFKLMMREYKGDFIAIGLDCKGAKQNFLDTSTNVARMTSFQISRPSEEPPGCLRRHFNQLATFLEEYRQHIFYLFVFYVVTIVLFLERFVFYSYFAEHTDLRHVMGLGIAATRGSAAALSFCYSLLPLTMCRNLITRLRELPLHQYVPLDSHVQFHKLVALTALFFSVVHTVGHCINFYHVSTQPVENLRCLTKEVHFDSDFKPTICYWLFQTVTGVSGIMLYAVVCVMFIFAHPRIRQKAYKYFWSTHGLYVLLYLLCLVHGLAKITGSPRFWIFFVGPAVIFALDKVVSLQTKFVELDILDTELLPSDVTMVKFRRPPNFKYLSGQWVRLGLTGLQPGEFHSFTLTSAPHENHLSVHVKAQGPWTWRLRNHFDPNSGRAHEVQKVRLEGPYGGGNQDWYKFEVAVMVGGGIGVTPYASILNDLVFGTSTNRYSGVACKKVYFLWICPSHRHFEWFIDVLRDVERKDVTNVLEVHIFITQFFHKFDLRTTMLYICENHFQRISQRSMFTGLKAVNHFGRPDMTSFLKFVQHQHSYVSKVGVFSCGPSALTKSLSAACETVNNQRRLPHFLHHYENF
;
A
#
# COMPACT_ATOMS: atom_id res chain seq x y z
N MET A 1 -60.77 -26.29 -1.41
CA MET A 1 -60.99 -24.83 -1.45
C MET A 1 -59.88 -24.17 -2.25
N THR A 2 -60.24 -23.16 -3.04
CA THR A 2 -59.41 -22.37 -3.95
C THR A 2 -58.79 -21.17 -3.22
N HIS A 3 -57.87 -20.40 -3.83
CA HIS A 3 -57.25 -19.23 -3.19
C HIS A 3 -58.29 -18.20 -2.74
N LEU A 4 -59.17 -17.76 -3.64
CA LEU A 4 -60.27 -16.84 -3.31
C LEU A 4 -61.25 -17.45 -2.30
N GLY A 5 -61.51 -18.75 -2.38
CA GLY A 5 -62.31 -19.47 -1.39
C GLY A 5 -61.66 -19.53 0.00
N ASN A 6 -60.34 -19.64 0.08
CA ASN A 6 -59.60 -19.61 1.35
C ASN A 6 -59.63 -18.23 1.98
N VAL A 7 -59.37 -17.16 1.21
CA VAL A 7 -59.46 -15.77 1.71
C VAL A 7 -60.88 -15.47 2.19
N SER A 8 -61.89 -15.93 1.46
CA SER A 8 -63.30 -15.76 1.85
C SER A 8 -63.65 -16.51 3.14
N ALA A 9 -63.17 -17.76 3.28
CA ALA A 9 -63.35 -18.55 4.50
C ALA A 9 -62.59 -17.97 5.70
N GLU A 10 -61.38 -17.45 5.51
CA GLU A 10 -60.61 -16.79 6.57
C GLU A 10 -61.29 -15.48 7.02
N THR A 11 -61.78 -14.68 6.08
CA THR A 11 -62.54 -13.46 6.36
C THR A 11 -63.83 -13.76 7.11
N LEU A 12 -64.53 -14.85 6.73
CA LEU A 12 -65.71 -15.33 7.45
C LEU A 12 -65.40 -15.70 8.91
N LEU A 13 -64.29 -16.42 9.15
CA LEU A 13 -63.87 -16.79 10.50
C LEU A 13 -63.47 -15.57 11.35
N LEU A 14 -62.91 -14.53 10.74
CA LEU A 14 -62.62 -13.26 11.40
C LEU A 14 -63.92 -12.51 11.73
N SER A 15 -64.89 -12.48 10.81
CA SER A 15 -66.21 -11.86 11.01
C SER A 15 -67.00 -12.55 12.12
N ASP A 16 -67.05 -13.90 12.16
CA ASP A 16 -67.70 -14.64 13.26
C ASP A 16 -67.06 -14.32 14.62
N ASN A 17 -65.74 -14.12 14.65
CA ASN A 17 -65.04 -13.72 15.86
C ASN A 17 -65.42 -12.29 16.30
N ASP A 18 -65.52 -11.34 15.37
CA ASP A 18 -65.90 -9.96 15.65
C ASP A 18 -67.37 -9.85 16.10
N ASP A 19 -68.28 -10.63 15.51
CA ASP A 19 -69.68 -10.67 15.92
C ASP A 19 -69.89 -11.36 17.28
N LEU A 20 -69.12 -12.42 17.58
CA LEU A 20 -69.03 -12.99 18.93
C LEU A 20 -68.59 -11.95 19.98
N GLU A 21 -67.62 -11.09 19.63
CA GLU A 21 -67.21 -9.97 20.48
C GLU A 21 -68.35 -8.95 20.68
N ARG A 22 -69.06 -8.56 19.61
CA ARG A 22 -70.18 -7.61 19.67
C ARG A 22 -71.36 -8.11 20.50
N VAL A 23 -71.81 -9.35 20.29
CA VAL A 23 -72.95 -9.96 21.00
C VAL A 23 -72.69 -10.10 22.51
N LYS A 24 -71.43 -10.29 22.93
CA LYS A 24 -71.08 -10.37 24.36
C LYS A 24 -70.65 -9.03 24.97
N GLY A 25 -70.19 -8.08 24.18
CA GLY A 25 -70.01 -6.67 24.59
C GLY A 25 -71.33 -6.03 25.05
N SER A 26 -72.46 -6.41 24.44
CA SER A 26 -73.80 -5.99 24.88
C SER A 26 -74.23 -6.65 26.20
N ARG A 27 -73.90 -7.92 26.44
CA ARG A 27 -74.16 -8.64 27.71
C ARG A 27 -73.27 -8.19 28.89
N LYS A 28 -72.11 -7.58 28.65
CA LYS A 28 -71.11 -7.23 29.68
C LYS A 28 -71.15 -5.81 30.22
N ARG A 29 -72.05 -4.94 29.75
CA ARG A 29 -72.21 -3.58 30.32
C ARG A 29 -72.58 -3.55 31.82
N SER A 30 -72.87 -4.69 32.47
CA SER A 30 -73.14 -4.77 33.92
C SER A 30 -71.98 -5.21 34.82
N ALA A 31 -70.80 -5.58 34.30
CA ALA A 31 -69.67 -6.02 35.13
C ALA A 31 -68.46 -5.09 35.01
N SER A 32 -68.28 -4.20 35.99
CA SER A 32 -67.20 -3.20 36.04
C SER A 32 -65.92 -3.73 36.72
N LEU A 33 -64.77 -3.20 36.26
CA LEU A 33 -63.40 -3.27 36.80
C LEU A 33 -62.60 -4.58 36.59
N GLY A 34 -61.68 -4.53 35.60
CA GLY A 34 -60.63 -5.53 35.37
C GLY A 34 -60.11 -5.64 33.92
N ALA A 35 -60.19 -4.57 33.12
CA ALA A 35 -60.30 -4.67 31.66
C ALA A 35 -59.03 -5.00 30.85
N SER A 36 -57.82 -5.11 31.41
CA SER A 36 -56.60 -5.37 30.61
C SER A 36 -56.13 -6.84 30.63
N LYS A 37 -56.05 -7.45 31.82
CA LYS A 37 -55.66 -8.86 31.97
C LYS A 37 -56.80 -9.81 31.62
N VAL A 38 -58.03 -9.45 31.99
CA VAL A 38 -59.22 -10.22 31.66
C VAL A 38 -59.52 -10.11 30.17
N ALA A 39 -59.37 -8.95 29.51
CA ALA A 39 -59.53 -8.85 28.06
C ALA A 39 -58.49 -9.67 27.27
N LYS A 40 -57.22 -9.72 27.70
CA LYS A 40 -56.20 -10.59 27.07
C LYS A 40 -56.48 -12.09 27.28
N MET A 41 -56.88 -12.48 28.50
CA MET A 41 -57.23 -13.87 28.82
C MET A 41 -58.53 -14.31 28.12
N LEU A 42 -59.45 -13.37 27.95
CA LEU A 42 -60.70 -13.57 27.25
C LEU A 42 -60.49 -13.62 25.73
N ASN A 43 -59.73 -12.71 25.11
CA ASN A 43 -59.38 -12.84 23.68
C ASN A 43 -58.72 -14.18 23.37
N SER A 44 -57.89 -14.73 24.28
CA SER A 44 -57.36 -16.09 24.12
C SER A 44 -58.42 -17.20 24.27
N LEU A 45 -59.44 -17.01 25.12
CA LEU A 45 -60.57 -17.94 25.28
C LEU A 45 -61.62 -17.82 24.16
N TRP A 46 -61.69 -16.68 23.46
CA TRP A 46 -62.69 -16.39 22.41
C TRP A 46 -62.22 -16.76 21.01
N LEU A 47 -60.95 -16.51 20.67
CA LEU A 47 -60.29 -17.15 19.53
C LEU A 47 -60.42 -18.68 19.61
N ASP A 48 -60.42 -19.20 20.83
CA ASP A 48 -60.66 -20.59 21.14
C ASP A 48 -62.12 -21.02 20.88
N ALA A 49 -63.13 -20.17 21.09
CA ALA A 49 -64.54 -20.51 20.83
C ALA A 49 -64.85 -20.63 19.33
N ALA A 50 -64.39 -19.67 18.50
CA ALA A 50 -64.51 -19.75 17.05
C ALA A 50 -63.72 -20.95 16.48
N ARG A 51 -62.48 -21.17 16.97
CA ARG A 51 -61.71 -22.38 16.63
C ARG A 51 -62.43 -23.68 17.02
N ARG A 52 -63.17 -23.70 18.12
CA ARG A 52 -63.88 -24.90 18.62
C ARG A 52 -65.20 -25.14 17.88
N ARG A 53 -65.91 -24.10 17.44
CA ARG A 53 -66.98 -24.24 16.42
C ARG A 53 -66.42 -24.83 15.13
N GLY A 54 -65.28 -24.31 14.66
CA GLY A 54 -64.56 -24.86 13.53
C GLY A 54 -64.17 -26.34 13.70
N LYS A 55 -63.74 -26.76 14.89
CA LYS A 55 -63.46 -28.17 15.22
C LYS A 55 -64.72 -29.05 15.11
N ASN A 56 -65.89 -28.57 15.56
CA ASN A 56 -67.16 -29.29 15.43
C ASN A 56 -67.55 -29.46 13.96
N ILE A 57 -67.61 -28.36 13.21
CA ILE A 57 -67.96 -28.33 11.78
C ILE A 57 -67.02 -29.26 11.00
N LEU A 58 -65.71 -29.16 11.21
CA LEU A 58 -64.74 -29.92 10.43
C LEU A 58 -64.85 -31.44 10.66
N LEU A 59 -65.05 -31.88 11.91
CA LEU A 59 -65.04 -33.31 12.24
C LEU A 59 -66.40 -33.98 12.07
N TYR A 60 -67.48 -33.27 12.34
CA TYR A 60 -68.82 -33.85 12.43
C TYR A 60 -69.77 -33.41 11.32
N GLU A 61 -69.43 -32.37 10.55
CA GLU A 61 -70.20 -31.92 9.38
C GLU A 61 -69.42 -32.19 8.08
N TYR A 62 -68.20 -31.68 7.95
CA TYR A 62 -67.38 -31.81 6.73
C TYR A 62 -66.82 -33.22 6.52
N LEU A 63 -66.15 -33.79 7.52
CA LEU A 63 -65.46 -35.07 7.36
C LEU A 63 -66.40 -36.26 7.02
N PRO A 64 -67.60 -36.37 7.61
CA PRO A 64 -68.55 -37.41 7.22
C PRO A 64 -69.03 -37.28 5.78
N VAL A 65 -69.16 -36.05 5.28
CA VAL A 65 -69.48 -35.77 3.86
C VAL A 65 -68.31 -36.19 2.97
N LEU A 66 -67.08 -35.77 3.30
CA LEU A 66 -65.88 -36.09 2.51
C LEU A 66 -65.61 -37.61 2.44
N LEU A 67 -65.83 -38.36 3.52
CA LEU A 67 -65.56 -39.81 3.57
C LEU A 67 -66.79 -40.67 3.21
N MET A 68 -67.96 -40.06 3.09
CA MET A 68 -69.28 -40.71 3.00
C MET A 68 -69.48 -41.81 4.05
N GLU A 69 -69.03 -41.55 5.28
CA GLU A 69 -69.10 -42.49 6.42
C GLU A 69 -69.24 -41.71 7.73
N PRO A 70 -70.08 -42.16 8.69
CA PRO A 70 -70.19 -41.51 9.98
C PRO A 70 -68.87 -41.61 10.77
N PHE A 71 -68.58 -40.58 11.56
CA PHE A 71 -67.39 -40.55 12.41
C PHE A 71 -67.62 -41.25 13.76
N THR A 72 -66.57 -41.80 14.37
CA THR A 72 -66.69 -42.53 15.65
C THR A 72 -67.05 -41.59 16.81
N PRO A 73 -67.86 -42.01 17.80
CA PRO A 73 -68.13 -41.21 18.99
C PRO A 73 -66.86 -40.93 19.81
N TYR A 74 -66.80 -39.77 20.48
CA TYR A 74 -65.68 -39.40 21.35
C TYR A 74 -65.69 -40.24 22.63
N GLN A 75 -64.56 -40.86 22.96
CA GLN A 75 -64.41 -41.75 24.12
C GLN A 75 -63.65 -41.08 25.29
N GLY A 76 -63.37 -39.78 25.18
CA GLY A 76 -62.55 -39.04 26.14
C GLY A 76 -61.12 -38.80 25.65
N TYR A 77 -60.41 -37.95 26.40
CA TYR A 77 -59.04 -37.55 26.08
C TYR A 77 -58.04 -38.68 26.39
N GLN A 78 -57.20 -39.00 25.41
CA GLN A 78 -56.15 -40.02 25.49
C GLN A 78 -54.77 -39.34 25.53
N PRO A 79 -54.14 -39.21 26.71
CA PRO A 79 -52.86 -38.50 26.84
C PRO A 79 -51.68 -39.23 26.18
N ASP A 80 -51.75 -40.56 26.07
CA ASP A 80 -50.67 -41.38 25.51
C ASP A 80 -50.68 -41.44 23.97
N LEU A 81 -51.71 -40.86 23.34
CA LEU A 81 -51.85 -40.85 21.88
C LEU A 81 -51.10 -39.67 21.26
N HIS A 82 -50.26 -39.92 20.25
CA HIS A 82 -49.52 -38.86 19.59
C HIS A 82 -50.41 -38.06 18.60
N PRO A 83 -50.60 -36.73 18.79
CA PRO A 83 -51.48 -35.90 17.95
C PRO A 83 -50.86 -35.48 16.62
N GLY A 84 -49.54 -35.64 16.45
CA GLY A 84 -48.81 -35.09 15.31
C GLY A 84 -49.35 -35.58 13.96
N VAL A 85 -49.35 -34.67 12.99
CA VAL A 85 -49.75 -34.95 11.61
C VAL A 85 -48.73 -35.88 10.96
N SER A 86 -49.18 -37.00 10.38
CA SER A 86 -48.28 -37.91 9.67
C SER A 86 -47.89 -37.35 8.30
N HIS A 87 -46.65 -37.62 7.88
CA HIS A 87 -46.18 -37.24 6.53
C HIS A 87 -47.09 -37.83 5.43
N VAL A 88 -47.54 -39.08 5.62
CA VAL A 88 -48.46 -39.81 4.73
C VAL A 88 -49.79 -39.04 4.56
N PHE A 89 -50.31 -38.45 5.64
CA PHE A 89 -51.51 -37.62 5.59
C PHE A 89 -51.24 -36.27 4.91
N GLN A 90 -50.22 -35.52 5.36
CA GLN A 90 -49.98 -34.14 4.90
C GLN A 90 -49.50 -34.05 3.44
N SER A 91 -48.67 -34.99 3.01
CA SER A 91 -47.99 -34.94 1.71
C SER A 91 -48.70 -35.74 0.62
N ALA A 92 -49.58 -36.69 0.99
CA ALA A 92 -50.36 -37.47 0.02
C ALA A 92 -51.87 -37.43 0.31
N ALA A 93 -52.37 -38.07 1.37
CA ALA A 93 -53.80 -38.35 1.51
C ALA A 93 -54.69 -37.10 1.60
N PHE A 94 -54.28 -36.06 2.35
CA PHE A 94 -55.07 -34.82 2.46
C PHE A 94 -54.98 -33.94 1.20
N ARG A 95 -54.05 -34.25 0.28
CA ARG A 95 -53.98 -33.62 -1.06
C ARG A 95 -55.04 -34.15 -2.02
N TYR A 96 -55.78 -35.19 -1.61
CA TYR A 96 -56.97 -35.66 -2.31
C TYR A 96 -57.92 -34.50 -2.65
N GLY A 97 -58.10 -33.51 -1.77
CA GLY A 97 -58.96 -32.36 -2.03
C GLY A 97 -58.58 -31.48 -3.24
N HIS A 98 -57.42 -31.72 -3.88
CA HIS A 98 -57.05 -31.03 -5.11
C HIS A 98 -57.84 -31.49 -6.36
N THR A 99 -58.39 -32.71 -6.39
CA THR A 99 -59.23 -33.17 -7.51
C THR A 99 -60.57 -32.44 -7.55
N LEU A 100 -61.07 -32.06 -6.38
CA LEU A 100 -62.34 -31.34 -6.20
C LEU A 100 -62.34 -29.89 -6.69
N ILE A 101 -61.19 -29.36 -7.13
CA ILE A 101 -61.04 -27.94 -7.45
C ILE A 101 -61.62 -27.64 -8.85
N PRO A 102 -62.68 -26.80 -8.95
CA PRO A 102 -63.25 -26.40 -10.24
C PRO A 102 -62.38 -25.40 -10.99
N PRO A 103 -62.54 -25.25 -12.33
CA PRO A 103 -61.82 -24.27 -13.12
C PRO A 103 -62.17 -22.80 -12.80
N GLY A 104 -63.31 -22.55 -12.16
CA GLY A 104 -63.75 -21.22 -11.79
C GLY A 104 -64.78 -21.24 -10.66
N LEU A 105 -65.13 -20.05 -10.16
CA LEU A 105 -66.09 -19.85 -9.07
C LEU A 105 -67.23 -18.94 -9.51
N TYR A 106 -68.46 -19.38 -9.25
CA TYR A 106 -69.63 -18.54 -9.46
C TYR A 106 -69.72 -17.41 -8.43
N LYS A 107 -70.30 -16.29 -8.85
CA LYS A 107 -70.80 -15.22 -7.97
C LYS A 107 -72.32 -15.14 -8.13
N ARG A 108 -73.06 -15.00 -7.03
CA ARG A 108 -74.53 -15.00 -7.05
C ARG A 108 -75.09 -14.08 -5.98
N ASP A 109 -76.20 -13.41 -6.24
CA ASP A 109 -76.95 -12.64 -5.23
C ASP A 109 -78.02 -13.47 -4.48
N ALA A 110 -78.66 -12.89 -3.47
CA ALA A 110 -79.65 -13.58 -2.65
C ALA A 110 -80.87 -14.06 -3.46
N GLU A 111 -81.22 -13.39 -4.55
CA GLU A 111 -82.34 -13.72 -5.46
C GLU A 111 -82.02 -14.84 -6.47
N CYS A 112 -80.99 -15.64 -6.18
CA CYS A 112 -80.50 -16.72 -7.03
C CYS A 112 -79.96 -16.30 -8.42
N LYS A 113 -79.59 -15.04 -8.65
CA LYS A 113 -79.09 -14.59 -9.96
C LYS A 113 -77.56 -14.65 -10.00
N PHE A 114 -77.05 -15.46 -10.93
CA PHE A 114 -75.61 -15.61 -11.15
C PHE A 114 -75.05 -14.41 -11.92
N ARG A 115 -74.03 -13.76 -11.34
CA ARG A 115 -73.39 -12.57 -11.88
C ARG A 115 -72.19 -12.94 -12.75
N LYS A 116 -72.11 -12.29 -13.90
CA LYS A 116 -70.96 -12.38 -14.80
C LYS A 116 -69.79 -11.54 -14.28
N THR A 117 -68.58 -11.89 -14.68
CA THR A 117 -67.38 -11.08 -14.40
C THR A 117 -67.44 -9.74 -15.12
N VAL A 118 -66.56 -8.80 -14.74
CA VAL A 118 -66.41 -7.49 -15.43
C VAL A 118 -66.11 -7.69 -16.92
N THR A 119 -65.38 -8.75 -17.25
CA THR A 119 -65.03 -9.17 -18.61
C THR A 119 -66.13 -9.94 -19.35
N GLY A 120 -67.29 -10.16 -18.73
CA GLY A 120 -68.47 -10.78 -19.35
C GLY A 120 -68.53 -12.30 -19.31
N TYR A 121 -67.61 -12.97 -18.60
CA TYR A 121 -67.60 -14.43 -18.42
C TYR A 121 -68.57 -14.89 -17.33
N PRO A 122 -69.07 -16.14 -17.38
CA PRO A 122 -70.08 -16.64 -16.45
C PRO A 122 -69.59 -16.84 -15.01
N ALA A 123 -68.28 -16.99 -14.80
CA ALA A 123 -67.67 -17.21 -13.49
C ALA A 123 -66.23 -16.67 -13.43
N VAL A 124 -65.71 -16.48 -12.22
CA VAL A 124 -64.35 -16.03 -11.96
C VAL A 124 -63.37 -17.18 -12.20
N ARG A 125 -62.42 -17.03 -13.13
CA ARG A 125 -61.44 -18.08 -13.45
C ARG A 125 -60.33 -18.13 -12.40
N LEU A 126 -59.92 -19.33 -11.96
CA LEU A 126 -58.88 -19.45 -10.94
C LEU A 126 -57.48 -19.07 -11.44
N CYS A 127 -57.09 -19.52 -12.63
CA CYS A 127 -55.74 -19.28 -13.16
C CYS A 127 -55.39 -17.82 -13.46
N SER A 128 -56.39 -16.94 -13.61
CA SER A 128 -56.20 -15.49 -13.76
C SER A 128 -56.21 -14.74 -12.43
N THR A 129 -56.81 -15.30 -11.38
CA THR A 129 -57.06 -14.62 -10.09
C THR A 129 -56.25 -15.16 -8.91
N TRP A 130 -55.25 -16.02 -9.15
CA TRP A 130 -54.30 -16.41 -8.11
C TRP A 130 -53.60 -15.17 -7.53
N TRP A 131 -53.69 -14.97 -6.21
CA TRP A 131 -53.13 -13.81 -5.49
C TRP A 131 -53.72 -12.45 -5.87
N ASP A 132 -54.91 -12.42 -6.48
CA ASP A 132 -55.68 -11.21 -6.67
C ASP A 132 -56.62 -10.98 -5.49
N SER A 133 -56.48 -9.84 -4.81
CA SER A 133 -57.30 -9.47 -3.64
C SER A 133 -58.46 -8.54 -4.00
N GLU A 134 -58.41 -7.85 -5.14
CA GLU A 134 -59.42 -6.86 -5.53
C GLU A 134 -60.78 -7.52 -5.85
N GLU A 135 -60.75 -8.72 -6.43
CA GLU A 135 -61.96 -9.52 -6.69
C GLU A 135 -62.66 -10.01 -5.42
N VAL A 136 -61.96 -10.09 -4.27
CA VAL A 136 -62.55 -10.51 -2.98
C VAL A 136 -63.17 -9.33 -2.22
N GLU A 137 -62.51 -8.17 -2.22
CA GLU A 137 -62.93 -7.01 -1.43
C GLU A 137 -64.30 -6.44 -1.82
N SER A 138 -64.74 -6.67 -3.06
CA SER A 138 -65.98 -6.08 -3.60
C SER A 138 -67.20 -7.02 -3.63
N GLY A 139 -67.07 -8.30 -3.25
CA GLY A 139 -68.13 -9.29 -3.49
C GLY A 139 -68.02 -10.62 -2.73
N ILE A 140 -67.48 -10.63 -1.50
CA ILE A 140 -67.27 -11.85 -0.71
C ILE A 140 -68.56 -12.65 -0.46
N GLU A 141 -69.68 -11.99 -0.12
CA GLU A 141 -70.95 -12.66 0.13
C GLU A 141 -71.52 -13.32 -1.13
N GLU A 142 -71.37 -12.64 -2.27
CA GLU A 142 -71.78 -13.19 -3.57
C GLU A 142 -70.96 -14.42 -3.96
N LEU A 143 -69.67 -14.42 -3.59
CA LEU A 143 -68.77 -15.54 -3.80
C LEU A 143 -69.10 -16.71 -2.86
N LEU A 144 -69.41 -16.44 -1.58
CA LEU A 144 -69.83 -17.47 -0.61
C LEU A 144 -71.15 -18.12 -1.03
N MET A 145 -72.16 -17.34 -1.43
CA MET A 145 -73.43 -17.86 -1.95
C MET A 145 -73.25 -18.63 -3.27
N GLY A 146 -72.35 -18.15 -4.14
CA GLY A 146 -71.95 -18.85 -5.36
C GLY A 146 -71.31 -20.20 -5.06
N MET A 147 -70.35 -20.25 -4.14
CA MET A 147 -69.68 -21.48 -3.70
C MET A 147 -70.63 -22.47 -3.02
N ALA A 148 -71.60 -22.00 -2.22
CA ALA A 148 -72.60 -22.85 -1.61
C ALA A 148 -73.50 -23.53 -2.66
N SER A 149 -73.77 -22.86 -3.77
CA SER A 149 -74.64 -23.36 -4.85
C SER A 149 -73.89 -24.21 -5.89
N GLN A 150 -72.56 -24.03 -5.97
CA GLN A 150 -71.72 -24.64 -6.98
C GLN A 150 -71.28 -26.04 -6.57
N ILE A 151 -71.38 -26.99 -7.50
CA ILE A 151 -70.89 -28.36 -7.34
C ILE A 151 -69.38 -28.38 -7.66
N SER A 152 -68.60 -29.04 -6.81
CA SER A 152 -67.16 -29.27 -7.03
C SER A 152 -66.89 -30.13 -8.26
N GLU A 153 -65.62 -30.22 -8.67
CA GLU A 153 -65.22 -31.24 -9.65
C GLU A 153 -65.38 -32.64 -9.08
N ARG A 154 -65.46 -33.61 -9.99
CA ARG A 154 -65.56 -35.02 -9.64
C ARG A 154 -64.32 -35.46 -8.88
N GLU A 155 -64.52 -36.33 -7.91
CA GLU A 155 -63.47 -37.06 -7.25
C GLU A 155 -62.93 -38.17 -8.16
N ASP A 156 -61.87 -37.88 -8.91
CA ASP A 156 -61.20 -38.88 -9.75
C ASP A 156 -59.69 -38.65 -9.87
N ASN A 157 -59.04 -39.41 -10.74
CA ASN A 157 -57.61 -39.28 -11.01
C ASN A 157 -57.27 -38.08 -11.90
N VAL A 158 -58.24 -37.23 -12.28
CA VAL A 158 -58.06 -36.05 -13.10
C VAL A 158 -58.00 -34.80 -12.22
N LEU A 159 -57.11 -33.89 -12.58
CA LEU A 159 -57.04 -32.56 -12.00
C LEU A 159 -57.41 -31.52 -13.06
N CYS A 160 -58.13 -30.49 -12.65
CA CYS A 160 -58.41 -29.34 -13.49
C CYS A 160 -57.13 -28.69 -14.05
N SER A 161 -57.17 -28.19 -15.29
CA SER A 161 -56.04 -27.51 -15.95
C SER A 161 -55.48 -26.34 -15.14
N ASP A 162 -56.31 -25.69 -14.32
CA ASP A 162 -55.94 -24.51 -13.55
C ASP A 162 -54.99 -24.79 -12.41
N VAL A 163 -55.00 -26.03 -11.93
CA VAL A 163 -54.08 -26.52 -10.91
C VAL A 163 -53.02 -27.44 -11.50
N ARG A 164 -53.33 -28.19 -12.56
CA ARG A 164 -52.37 -29.09 -13.21
C ARG A 164 -51.37 -28.37 -14.12
N ASP A 165 -51.79 -27.36 -14.88
CA ASP A 165 -50.90 -26.68 -15.84
C ASP A 165 -50.65 -25.21 -15.46
N LYS A 166 -51.60 -24.58 -14.76
CA LYS A 166 -51.67 -23.13 -14.55
C LYS A 166 -51.74 -22.73 -13.07
N LEU A 167 -51.23 -23.56 -12.16
CA LEU A 167 -51.06 -23.15 -10.77
C LEU A 167 -50.05 -22.00 -10.70
N PHE A 168 -50.20 -21.05 -9.79
CA PHE A 168 -49.19 -20.01 -9.58
C PHE A 168 -47.80 -20.59 -9.27
N GLY A 169 -46.76 -19.93 -9.79
CA GLY A 169 -45.37 -20.26 -9.52
C GLY A 169 -44.62 -19.07 -8.89
N PRO A 170 -44.10 -19.19 -7.65
CA PRO A 170 -43.48 -18.06 -6.95
C PRO A 170 -42.01 -17.78 -7.31
N MET A 171 -41.34 -18.68 -8.06
CA MET A 171 -39.89 -18.55 -8.34
C MET A 171 -39.58 -18.37 -9.82
N GLU A 172 -39.02 -19.37 -10.50
CA GLU A 172 -38.46 -19.23 -11.86
C GLU A 172 -39.52 -19.08 -12.94
N PHE A 173 -40.73 -19.58 -12.69
CA PHE A 173 -41.83 -19.60 -13.63
C PHE A 173 -43.08 -19.04 -13.00
N SER A 174 -43.86 -18.29 -13.77
CA SER A 174 -45.15 -17.74 -13.33
C SER A 174 -46.22 -18.80 -13.10
N ARG A 175 -46.03 -20.01 -13.65
CA ARG A 175 -46.95 -21.15 -13.53
C ARG A 175 -46.24 -22.47 -13.25
N ARG A 176 -46.93 -23.42 -12.59
CA ARG A 176 -46.44 -24.75 -12.20
C ARG A 176 -47.55 -25.80 -12.27
N ASP A 177 -47.14 -27.06 -12.13
CA ASP A 177 -48.02 -28.22 -12.04
C ASP A 177 -48.20 -28.70 -10.60
N LEU A 178 -49.43 -28.61 -10.07
CA LEU A 178 -49.75 -29.04 -8.72
C LEU A 178 -49.63 -30.57 -8.51
N ALA A 179 -49.98 -31.39 -9.51
CA ALA A 179 -49.81 -32.85 -9.43
C ALA A 179 -48.33 -33.21 -9.33
N ALA A 180 -47.50 -32.66 -10.23
CA ALA A 180 -46.06 -32.86 -10.19
C ALA A 180 -45.47 -32.39 -8.85
N LEU A 181 -45.92 -31.25 -8.33
CA LEU A 181 -45.51 -30.75 -7.01
C LEU A 181 -45.93 -31.68 -5.87
N ASN A 182 -47.11 -32.32 -5.92
CA ASN A 182 -47.53 -33.27 -4.90
C ASN A 182 -46.68 -34.55 -4.93
N ILE A 183 -46.39 -35.07 -6.11
CA ILE A 183 -45.51 -36.25 -6.28
C ILE A 183 -44.11 -35.91 -5.76
N MET A 184 -43.52 -34.81 -6.21
CA MET A 184 -42.17 -34.39 -5.78
C MET A 184 -42.11 -34.12 -4.29
N ARG A 185 -43.16 -33.53 -3.71
CA ARG A 185 -43.25 -33.31 -2.26
C ARG A 185 -43.42 -34.61 -1.48
N GLY A 186 -44.11 -35.60 -2.03
CA GLY A 186 -44.15 -36.95 -1.47
C GLY A 186 -42.76 -37.59 -1.43
N ARG A 187 -42.00 -37.48 -2.54
CA ARG A 187 -40.62 -37.97 -2.64
C ARG A 187 -39.67 -37.22 -1.70
N ASP A 188 -39.77 -35.90 -1.62
CA ASP A 188 -38.99 -35.04 -0.72
C ASP A 188 -39.23 -35.38 0.77
N ASN A 189 -40.49 -35.69 1.13
CA ASN A 189 -40.82 -36.17 2.47
C ASN A 189 -40.44 -37.63 2.72
N GLY A 190 -39.87 -38.34 1.73
CA GLY A 190 -39.49 -39.74 1.85
C GLY A 190 -40.68 -40.67 2.12
N LEU A 191 -41.83 -40.42 1.48
CA LEU A 191 -43.00 -41.28 1.66
C LEU A 191 -42.72 -42.71 1.17
N PRO A 192 -43.14 -43.75 1.92
CA PRO A 192 -43.07 -45.13 1.44
C PRO A 192 -43.96 -45.35 0.21
N ASP A 193 -43.70 -46.44 -0.51
CA ASP A 193 -44.50 -46.86 -1.64
C ASP A 193 -45.94 -47.21 -1.23
N TYR A 194 -46.81 -47.22 -2.24
CA TYR A 194 -48.22 -47.49 -2.10
C TYR A 194 -48.54 -48.78 -1.32
N ASN A 195 -47.90 -49.91 -1.64
CA ASN A 195 -48.18 -51.20 -1.01
C ASN A 195 -47.66 -51.28 0.43
N THR A 196 -46.49 -50.70 0.72
CA THR A 196 -45.95 -50.61 2.08
C THR A 196 -46.88 -49.83 3.00
N VAL A 197 -47.48 -48.73 2.53
CA VAL A 197 -48.45 -47.97 3.32
C VAL A 197 -49.74 -48.76 3.49
N ARG A 198 -50.23 -49.47 2.46
CA ARG A 198 -51.39 -50.36 2.60
C ARG A 198 -51.17 -51.42 3.68
N ARG A 199 -50.02 -52.09 3.66
CA ARG A 199 -49.61 -53.06 4.69
C ARG A 199 -49.62 -52.46 6.10
N HIS A 200 -49.07 -51.25 6.28
CA HIS A 200 -49.05 -50.56 7.57
C HIS A 200 -50.46 -50.29 8.11
N PHE A 201 -51.39 -49.90 7.23
CA PHE A 201 -52.79 -49.64 7.58
C PHE A 201 -53.68 -50.90 7.63
N GLN A 202 -53.08 -52.09 7.57
CA GLN A 202 -53.76 -53.40 7.57
C GLN A 202 -54.73 -53.58 6.39
N LEU A 203 -54.39 -53.00 5.24
CA LEU A 203 -55.09 -53.20 3.98
C LEU A 203 -54.36 -54.26 3.14
N PRO A 204 -55.09 -55.03 2.31
CA PRO A 204 -54.47 -56.04 1.46
C PRO A 204 -53.58 -55.38 0.41
N GLU A 205 -52.40 -55.96 0.21
CA GLU A 205 -51.48 -55.57 -0.87
C GLU A 205 -52.10 -55.85 -2.23
N ILE A 206 -51.76 -55.00 -3.20
CA ILE A 206 -52.21 -55.14 -4.56
C ILE A 206 -51.03 -55.64 -5.39
N HIS A 207 -51.26 -56.67 -6.22
CA HIS A 207 -50.22 -57.27 -7.07
C HIS A 207 -50.48 -57.09 -8.57
N ASN A 208 -51.71 -56.74 -8.96
CA ASN A 208 -52.10 -56.51 -10.35
C ASN A 208 -52.70 -55.11 -10.49
N TRP A 209 -52.37 -54.39 -11.54
CA TRP A 209 -52.92 -53.05 -11.83
C TRP A 209 -54.45 -53.02 -11.91
N SER A 210 -55.06 -54.08 -12.47
CA SER A 210 -56.52 -54.23 -12.55
C SER A 210 -57.21 -54.31 -11.19
N HIS A 211 -56.48 -54.67 -10.13
CA HIS A 211 -57.02 -54.78 -8.78
C HIS A 211 -57.00 -53.45 -8.01
N ILE A 212 -56.26 -52.42 -8.48
CA ILE A 212 -56.28 -51.08 -7.85
C ILE A 212 -57.68 -50.47 -7.97
N ASN A 213 -58.23 -50.49 -9.19
CA ASN A 213 -59.57 -50.02 -9.47
C ASN A 213 -60.16 -50.78 -10.67
N PRO A 214 -60.93 -51.86 -10.44
CA PRO A 214 -61.45 -52.70 -11.51
C PRO A 214 -62.37 -51.97 -12.50
N GLU A 215 -63.15 -51.00 -12.03
CA GLU A 215 -64.07 -50.25 -12.90
C GLU A 215 -63.32 -49.23 -13.76
N LEU A 216 -62.36 -48.50 -13.17
CA LEU A 216 -61.49 -47.60 -13.95
C LEU A 216 -60.66 -48.37 -14.97
N PHE A 217 -60.18 -49.57 -14.61
CA PHE A 217 -59.42 -50.44 -15.52
C PHE A 217 -60.23 -50.87 -16.74
N LYS A 218 -61.51 -51.22 -16.55
CA LYS A 218 -62.43 -51.53 -17.67
C LYS A 218 -62.70 -50.32 -18.56
N ARG A 219 -62.86 -49.14 -17.96
CA ARG A 219 -63.20 -47.90 -18.67
C ARG A 219 -62.02 -47.29 -19.42
N SER A 220 -60.81 -47.40 -18.88
CA SER A 220 -59.61 -46.74 -19.41
C SER A 220 -58.37 -47.64 -19.27
N PRO A 221 -58.30 -48.76 -20.00
CA PRO A 221 -57.17 -49.70 -19.91
C PRO A 221 -55.83 -49.05 -20.33
N GLN A 222 -55.87 -48.14 -21.31
CA GLN A 222 -54.70 -47.40 -21.81
C GLN A 222 -53.98 -46.61 -20.70
N LEU A 223 -54.71 -46.12 -19.69
CA LEU A 223 -54.12 -45.42 -18.54
C LEU A 223 -53.22 -46.36 -17.72
N PHE A 224 -53.71 -47.57 -17.45
CA PHE A 224 -52.97 -48.56 -16.67
C PHE A 224 -51.81 -49.16 -17.46
N GLU A 225 -51.94 -49.34 -18.78
CA GLU A 225 -50.81 -49.69 -19.65
C GLU A 225 -49.71 -48.63 -19.58
N SER A 226 -50.09 -47.34 -19.65
CA SER A 226 -49.12 -46.24 -19.54
C SER A 226 -48.46 -46.20 -18.15
N LEU A 227 -49.21 -46.46 -17.08
CA LEU A 227 -48.66 -46.51 -15.73
C LEU A 227 -47.75 -47.72 -15.51
N ASP A 228 -48.10 -48.87 -16.08
CA ASP A 228 -47.28 -50.08 -16.05
C ASP A 228 -45.95 -49.87 -16.76
N GLU A 229 -45.96 -49.20 -17.92
CA GLU A 229 -44.75 -48.77 -18.63
C GLU A 229 -43.93 -47.76 -17.81
N LEU A 230 -44.56 -46.75 -17.21
CA LEU A 230 -43.88 -45.69 -16.44
C LEU A 230 -43.19 -46.22 -15.18
N TYR A 231 -43.80 -47.18 -14.48
CA TYR A 231 -43.24 -47.81 -13.29
C TYR A 231 -42.47 -49.12 -13.61
N GLY A 232 -42.26 -49.44 -14.89
CA GLY A 232 -41.43 -50.56 -15.32
C GLY A 232 -41.94 -51.93 -14.86
N GLY A 233 -43.27 -52.12 -14.82
CA GLY A 233 -43.90 -53.37 -14.40
C GLY A 233 -43.97 -53.59 -12.89
N LYS A 234 -43.52 -52.62 -12.08
CA LYS A 234 -43.38 -52.78 -10.62
C LYS A 234 -44.40 -51.96 -9.86
N LEU A 235 -45.39 -52.64 -9.29
CA LEU A 235 -46.43 -52.02 -8.48
C LEU A 235 -45.93 -51.50 -7.12
N ASP A 236 -44.83 -52.09 -6.61
CA ASP A 236 -44.19 -51.70 -5.35
C ASP A 236 -43.36 -50.40 -5.46
N ASP A 237 -43.20 -49.84 -6.67
CA ASP A 237 -42.53 -48.55 -6.88
C ASP A 237 -43.54 -47.39 -7.03
N VAL A 238 -44.85 -47.67 -6.96
CA VAL A 238 -45.90 -46.66 -7.14
C VAL A 238 -45.90 -45.65 -6.00
N ASP A 239 -45.82 -44.37 -6.35
CA ASP A 239 -45.91 -43.27 -5.39
C ASP A 239 -47.28 -43.30 -4.69
N LEU A 240 -47.28 -43.19 -3.35
CA LEU A 240 -48.51 -43.23 -2.55
C LEU A 240 -49.62 -42.29 -3.04
N TYR A 241 -49.25 -41.08 -3.47
CA TYR A 241 -50.21 -40.10 -3.98
C TYR A 241 -50.94 -40.64 -5.22
N ILE A 242 -50.21 -41.23 -6.17
CA ILE A 242 -50.78 -41.80 -7.39
C ILE A 242 -51.65 -43.01 -7.07
N GLY A 243 -51.13 -43.96 -6.30
CA GLY A 243 -51.87 -45.16 -5.93
C GLY A 243 -53.16 -44.84 -5.19
N GLY A 244 -53.13 -43.91 -4.23
CA GLY A 244 -54.32 -43.49 -3.50
C GLY A 244 -55.34 -42.71 -4.33
N MET A 245 -54.90 -41.93 -5.33
CA MET A 245 -55.81 -41.26 -6.28
C MET A 245 -56.49 -42.26 -7.22
N LEU A 246 -55.79 -43.33 -7.64
CA LEU A 246 -56.34 -44.38 -8.50
C LEU A 246 -57.40 -45.25 -7.81
N GLU A 247 -57.33 -45.40 -6.48
CA GLU A 247 -58.33 -46.14 -5.68
C GLU A 247 -59.72 -45.48 -5.59
N THR A 248 -59.89 -44.26 -6.11
CA THR A 248 -61.12 -43.49 -5.94
C THR A 248 -62.33 -44.22 -6.56
N GLU A 249 -63.41 -44.35 -5.79
CA GLU A 249 -64.62 -45.08 -6.19
C GLU A 249 -65.52 -44.19 -7.08
N GLU A 250 -66.29 -44.78 -8.02
CA GLU A 250 -67.14 -44.02 -8.97
C GLU A 250 -68.20 -43.12 -8.31
N VAL A 251 -68.59 -43.42 -7.07
CA VAL A 251 -69.59 -42.66 -6.30
C VAL A 251 -69.01 -41.32 -5.79
N GLY A 252 -67.76 -40.99 -6.13
CA GLY A 252 -67.13 -39.75 -5.69
C GLY A 252 -66.50 -39.89 -4.30
N ARG A 253 -66.01 -41.09 -3.98
CA ARG A 253 -65.59 -41.46 -2.62
C ARG A 253 -64.09 -41.75 -2.55
N PRO A 254 -63.36 -41.22 -1.55
CA PRO A 254 -61.94 -41.52 -1.40
C PRO A 254 -61.70 -43.02 -1.26
N GLY A 255 -60.66 -43.50 -1.93
CA GLY A 255 -60.25 -44.89 -1.91
C GLY A 255 -60.02 -45.44 -0.49
N PRO A 256 -60.11 -46.77 -0.28
CA PRO A 256 -59.94 -47.40 1.03
C PRO A 256 -58.71 -46.94 1.81
N LEU A 257 -57.58 -46.72 1.13
CA LEU A 257 -56.33 -46.28 1.75
C LEU A 257 -56.41 -44.84 2.26
N PHE A 258 -56.74 -43.87 1.39
CA PHE A 258 -56.86 -42.46 1.78
C PHE A 258 -57.96 -42.26 2.83
N ARG A 259 -59.09 -42.97 2.72
CA ARG A 259 -60.15 -42.96 3.72
C ARG A 259 -59.64 -43.40 5.10
N LYS A 260 -58.87 -44.49 5.16
CA LYS A 260 -58.28 -44.99 6.41
C LYS A 260 -57.27 -44.00 7.01
N ILE A 261 -56.38 -43.45 6.19
CA ILE A 261 -55.35 -42.47 6.61
C ILE A 261 -56.02 -41.21 7.17
N ILE A 262 -56.96 -40.62 6.42
CA ILE A 262 -57.65 -39.37 6.78
C ILE A 262 -58.43 -39.57 8.08
N ARG A 263 -59.23 -40.63 8.17
CA ARG A 263 -59.99 -40.95 9.38
C ARG A 263 -59.10 -41.12 10.60
N GLN A 264 -58.06 -41.95 10.49
CA GLN A 264 -57.17 -42.21 11.62
C GLN A 264 -56.45 -40.93 12.06
N GLN A 265 -56.02 -40.07 11.12
CA GLN A 265 -55.38 -38.80 11.48
C GLN A 265 -56.32 -37.88 12.25
N PHE A 266 -57.54 -37.67 11.76
CA PHE A 266 -58.52 -36.82 12.45
C PHE A 266 -58.95 -37.38 13.80
N GLN A 267 -59.09 -38.71 13.90
CA GLN A 267 -59.39 -39.38 15.16
C GLN A 267 -58.27 -39.16 16.17
N ARG A 268 -57.00 -39.33 15.76
CA ARG A 268 -55.86 -39.07 16.64
C ARG A 268 -55.80 -37.62 17.10
N ILE A 269 -56.01 -36.67 16.19
CA ILE A 269 -56.01 -35.23 16.54
C ILE A 269 -57.11 -34.94 17.57
N ARG A 270 -58.32 -35.49 17.38
CA ARG A 270 -59.41 -35.33 18.36
C ARG A 270 -59.06 -35.95 19.71
N ASP A 271 -58.73 -37.24 19.71
CA ASP A 271 -58.61 -38.04 20.92
C ASP A 271 -57.38 -37.60 21.75
N ALA A 272 -56.32 -37.09 21.10
CA ALA A 272 -55.11 -36.58 21.74
C ALA A 272 -55.13 -35.06 22.02
N ASP A 273 -56.19 -34.33 21.69
CA ASP A 273 -56.29 -32.90 22.00
C ASP A 273 -56.90 -32.69 23.39
N ARG A 274 -56.06 -32.28 24.34
CA ARG A 274 -56.50 -31.91 25.70
C ARG A 274 -57.56 -30.79 25.68
N PHE A 275 -57.49 -29.92 24.67
CA PHE A 275 -58.39 -28.79 24.45
C PHE A 275 -59.49 -29.12 23.43
N TRP A 276 -59.78 -30.40 23.19
CA TRP A 276 -60.97 -30.80 22.48
C TRP A 276 -62.21 -30.32 23.24
N PHE A 277 -63.18 -29.77 22.52
CA PHE A 277 -64.31 -29.07 23.15
C PHE A 277 -65.24 -30.01 23.91
N GLU A 278 -65.30 -31.30 23.53
CA GLU A 278 -66.08 -32.33 24.24
C GLU A 278 -65.34 -32.89 25.48
N ASN A 279 -64.09 -32.51 25.72
CA ASN A 279 -63.34 -32.95 26.90
C ASN A 279 -63.77 -32.17 28.14
N THR A 280 -64.75 -32.67 28.89
CA THR A 280 -65.25 -32.01 30.11
C THR A 280 -64.23 -31.99 31.26
N HIS A 281 -63.21 -32.87 31.26
CA HIS A 281 -62.18 -32.92 32.29
C HIS A 281 -61.25 -31.70 32.32
N ASN A 282 -61.19 -30.93 31.23
CA ASN A 282 -60.40 -29.69 31.20
C ASN A 282 -61.10 -28.51 31.90
N GLY A 283 -62.38 -28.66 32.28
CA GLY A 283 -63.16 -27.64 32.99
C GLY A 283 -63.50 -26.40 32.16
N ILE A 284 -63.36 -26.47 30.83
CA ILE A 284 -63.50 -25.31 29.96
C ILE A 284 -64.95 -25.05 29.56
N PHE A 285 -65.74 -26.11 29.34
CA PHE A 285 -67.16 -26.02 29.02
C PHE A 285 -67.98 -26.97 29.88
N SER A 286 -69.17 -26.53 30.24
CA SER A 286 -70.21 -27.37 30.80
C SER A 286 -70.81 -28.30 29.73
N GLU A 287 -71.42 -29.41 30.14
CA GLU A 287 -72.09 -30.34 29.21
C GLU A 287 -73.17 -29.64 28.36
N SER A 288 -73.87 -28.65 28.91
CA SER A 288 -74.84 -27.83 28.18
C SER A 288 -74.17 -26.99 27.09
N GLU A 289 -73.03 -26.37 27.38
CA GLU A 289 -72.29 -25.58 26.38
C GLU A 289 -71.68 -26.46 25.29
N VAL A 290 -71.24 -27.69 25.62
CA VAL A 290 -70.80 -28.67 24.64
C VAL A 290 -71.96 -29.07 23.71
N ALA A 291 -73.15 -29.31 24.26
CA ALA A 291 -74.35 -29.60 23.46
C ALA A 291 -74.74 -28.42 22.55
N GLU A 292 -74.61 -27.19 23.02
CA GLU A 292 -74.80 -25.98 22.19
C GLU A 292 -73.78 -25.93 21.05
N ILE A 293 -72.49 -26.17 21.32
CA ILE A 293 -71.45 -26.16 20.28
C ILE A 293 -71.68 -27.27 19.25
N ARG A 294 -72.14 -28.45 19.68
CA ARG A 294 -72.47 -29.58 18.78
C ARG A 294 -73.59 -29.26 17.80
N ALA A 295 -74.53 -28.41 18.19
CA ALA A 295 -75.67 -28.02 17.37
C ALA A 295 -75.32 -26.98 16.28
N ILE A 296 -74.17 -26.31 16.40
CA ILE A 296 -73.74 -25.28 15.45
C ILE A 296 -73.19 -25.92 14.18
N THR A 297 -73.76 -25.53 13.03
CA THR A 297 -73.35 -25.90 11.68
C THR A 297 -72.63 -24.76 10.96
N LEU A 298 -72.00 -25.03 9.80
CA LEU A 298 -71.42 -23.98 8.98
C LEU A 298 -72.48 -22.98 8.49
N TRP A 299 -73.72 -23.42 8.27
CA TRP A 299 -74.84 -22.56 7.91
C TRP A 299 -75.13 -21.52 8.99
N ASP A 300 -75.11 -21.92 10.27
CA ASP A 300 -75.33 -21.01 11.40
C ASP A 300 -74.21 -19.97 11.51
N VAL A 301 -72.98 -20.35 11.19
CA VAL A 301 -71.84 -19.42 11.18
C VAL A 301 -72.00 -18.42 10.04
N LEU A 302 -72.35 -18.89 8.84
CA LEU A 302 -72.40 -18.05 7.65
C LEU A 302 -73.52 -17.00 7.72
N VAL A 303 -74.72 -17.40 8.15
CA VAL A 303 -75.87 -16.50 8.30
C VAL A 303 -75.68 -15.50 9.46
N ASN A 304 -74.96 -15.86 10.51
CA ASN A 304 -74.73 -14.93 11.63
C ASN A 304 -73.57 -13.97 11.40
N ALA A 305 -72.56 -14.36 10.61
CA ALA A 305 -71.35 -13.58 10.39
C ALA A 305 -71.37 -12.73 9.12
N THR A 306 -72.43 -12.81 8.32
CA THR A 306 -72.63 -12.07 7.05
C THR A 306 -74.05 -11.54 6.96
N ASP A 307 -74.31 -10.63 6.02
CA ASP A 307 -75.66 -10.08 5.78
C ASP A 307 -76.52 -10.99 4.85
N ILE A 308 -76.11 -12.25 4.67
CA ILE A 308 -76.80 -13.21 3.79
C ILE A 308 -78.11 -13.68 4.43
N PRO A 309 -79.26 -13.61 3.72
CA PRO A 309 -80.53 -14.02 4.28
C PRO A 309 -80.61 -15.55 4.46
N PRO A 310 -81.25 -16.06 5.54
CA PRO A 310 -81.25 -17.48 5.89
C PRO A 310 -81.84 -18.43 4.83
N ASP A 311 -82.78 -17.95 4.02
CA ASP A 311 -83.47 -18.69 2.96
C ASP A 311 -82.69 -18.77 1.64
N ALA A 312 -81.63 -17.98 1.49
CA ALA A 312 -80.77 -18.00 0.29
C ALA A 312 -79.75 -19.17 0.27
N LEU A 313 -79.66 -19.95 1.35
CA LEU A 313 -78.67 -21.01 1.55
C LEU A 313 -79.31 -22.33 2.00
N GLN A 314 -78.75 -23.45 1.55
CA GLN A 314 -79.15 -24.79 2.01
C GLN A 314 -78.66 -25.08 3.43
N ARG A 315 -79.37 -25.95 4.16
CA ARG A 315 -79.04 -26.27 5.56
C ARG A 315 -77.71 -26.99 5.74
N ASN A 316 -77.32 -27.86 4.81
CA ASN A 316 -76.00 -28.49 4.81
C ASN A 316 -75.17 -27.88 3.68
N LEU A 317 -74.27 -26.94 4.00
CA LEU A 317 -73.52 -26.20 2.99
C LEU A 317 -72.49 -27.04 2.21
N PHE A 318 -72.13 -28.24 2.70
CA PHE A 318 -71.18 -29.12 2.02
C PHE A 318 -71.82 -30.02 0.96
N LEU A 319 -73.14 -30.11 0.92
CA LEU A 319 -73.89 -30.93 -0.04
C LEU A 319 -75.02 -30.10 -0.64
N TRP A 320 -75.12 -30.10 -1.96
CA TRP A 320 -76.26 -29.54 -2.66
C TRP A 320 -77.10 -30.68 -3.24
N THR A 321 -78.40 -30.69 -2.92
CA THR A 321 -79.35 -31.74 -3.30
C THR A 321 -80.57 -31.17 -4.01
N ASN A 322 -81.28 -32.02 -4.75
CA ASN A 322 -82.49 -31.61 -5.48
C ASN A 322 -83.57 -31.14 -4.50
N GLY A 323 -83.84 -29.84 -4.46
CA GLY A 323 -84.74 -29.19 -3.51
C GLY A 323 -84.10 -28.04 -2.71
N ASP A 324 -82.77 -27.93 -2.76
CA ASP A 324 -82.02 -26.83 -2.16
C ASP A 324 -82.11 -25.53 -3.00
N PRO A 325 -81.98 -24.35 -2.38
CA PRO A 325 -82.09 -23.08 -3.08
C PRO A 325 -81.00 -22.89 -4.14
N CYS A 326 -81.37 -22.15 -5.19
CA CYS A 326 -80.47 -21.62 -6.22
C CYS A 326 -79.53 -22.65 -6.88
N PRO A 327 -80.05 -23.57 -7.72
CA PRO A 327 -79.20 -24.52 -8.46
C PRO A 327 -78.17 -23.80 -9.33
N GLN A 328 -76.95 -24.35 -9.43
CA GLN A 328 -75.95 -23.84 -10.37
C GLN A 328 -76.48 -23.91 -11.82
N PRO A 329 -76.15 -22.95 -12.70
CA PRO A 329 -76.67 -22.92 -14.07
C PRO A 329 -76.18 -24.10 -14.91
N ASP A 330 -74.87 -24.32 -14.91
CA ASP A 330 -74.17 -25.37 -15.63
C ASP A 330 -72.89 -25.75 -14.87
N GLN A 331 -72.39 -26.98 -15.08
CA GLN A 331 -71.07 -27.36 -14.58
C GLN A 331 -69.99 -26.62 -15.37
N LEU A 332 -69.15 -25.84 -14.67
CA LEU A 332 -68.13 -25.02 -15.28
C LEU A 332 -67.07 -25.85 -16.00
N LYS A 333 -66.77 -25.48 -17.26
CA LYS A 333 -65.68 -26.09 -18.03
C LYS A 333 -64.57 -25.09 -18.30
N GLY A 334 -63.39 -25.66 -18.53
CA GLY A 334 -62.18 -24.94 -18.92
C GLY A 334 -62.40 -23.91 -20.04
N ALA A 335 -63.13 -24.31 -21.08
CA ALA A 335 -63.29 -23.58 -22.34
C ALA A 335 -64.27 -22.40 -22.28
N ASP A 336 -65.18 -22.37 -21.31
CA ASP A 336 -66.27 -21.39 -21.24
C ASP A 336 -65.91 -20.14 -20.42
N LEU A 337 -64.67 -20.09 -19.93
CA LEU A 337 -64.15 -19.07 -19.01
C LEU A 337 -63.00 -18.30 -19.64
N GLU A 338 -62.56 -17.25 -18.94
CA GLU A 338 -61.44 -16.43 -19.36
C GLU A 338 -60.17 -17.27 -19.62
N PRO A 339 -59.44 -17.02 -20.72
CA PRO A 339 -58.21 -17.75 -21.03
C PRO A 339 -57.12 -17.46 -19.99
N CYS A 340 -56.46 -18.53 -19.52
CA CYS A 340 -55.37 -18.41 -18.56
C CYS A 340 -54.17 -17.65 -19.13
N PRO A 341 -53.46 -16.86 -18.30
CA PRO A 341 -52.18 -16.26 -18.69
C PRO A 341 -51.15 -17.32 -19.14
N MET A 342 -50.30 -16.94 -20.09
CA MET A 342 -49.24 -17.79 -20.61
C MET A 342 -48.11 -17.98 -19.59
N LEU A 343 -47.43 -19.13 -19.66
CA LEU A 343 -46.25 -19.41 -18.87
C LEU A 343 -45.14 -18.42 -19.23
N SER A 344 -44.55 -17.77 -18.23
CA SER A 344 -43.44 -16.84 -18.37
C SER A 344 -42.34 -17.17 -17.37
N GLY A 345 -41.08 -17.05 -17.80
CA GLY A 345 -39.91 -17.18 -16.94
C GLY A 345 -39.54 -15.85 -16.30
N TYR A 346 -39.02 -15.89 -15.08
CA TYR A 346 -38.49 -14.73 -14.39
C TYR A 346 -36.97 -14.70 -14.54
N ASP A 347 -36.45 -13.66 -15.18
CA ASP A 347 -35.03 -13.32 -15.15
C ASP A 347 -34.78 -12.32 -14.01
N TYR A 348 -34.11 -12.78 -12.94
CA TYR A 348 -33.76 -11.95 -11.78
C TYR A 348 -32.67 -10.92 -12.08
N PHE A 349 -31.89 -11.14 -13.15
CA PHE A 349 -30.81 -10.25 -13.53
C PHE A 349 -31.23 -9.17 -14.54
N HIS A 350 -32.45 -9.29 -15.08
CA HIS A 350 -32.97 -8.35 -16.06
C HIS A 350 -32.98 -6.91 -15.52
N GLY A 351 -32.36 -5.99 -16.26
CA GLY A 351 -32.22 -4.57 -15.89
C GLY A 351 -31.00 -4.25 -15.00
N ASN A 352 -30.25 -5.26 -14.55
CA ASN A 352 -29.03 -5.09 -13.76
C ASN A 352 -27.74 -5.19 -14.59
N GLU A 353 -27.81 -5.57 -15.87
CA GLU A 353 -26.65 -5.87 -16.71
C GLU A 353 -25.76 -4.64 -16.89
N VAL A 354 -26.39 -3.51 -17.23
CA VAL A 354 -25.72 -2.23 -17.46
C VAL A 354 -25.11 -1.71 -16.16
N ALA A 355 -25.86 -1.78 -15.05
CA ALA A 355 -25.40 -1.36 -13.73
C ALA A 355 -24.19 -2.20 -13.25
N TYR A 356 -24.17 -3.51 -13.53
CA TYR A 356 -23.04 -4.38 -13.22
C TYR A 356 -21.77 -3.97 -13.96
N ILE A 357 -21.88 -3.78 -15.28
CA ILE A 357 -20.75 -3.43 -16.13
C ILE A 357 -20.14 -2.09 -15.70
N TYR A 358 -20.98 -1.07 -15.51
CA TYR A 358 -20.49 0.24 -15.04
C TYR A 358 -19.88 0.18 -13.64
N SER A 359 -20.42 -0.64 -12.74
CA SER A 359 -19.84 -0.83 -11.40
C SER A 359 -18.43 -1.45 -11.47
N CYS A 360 -18.24 -2.47 -12.32
CA CYS A 360 -16.93 -3.07 -12.55
C CYS A 360 -15.94 -2.10 -13.21
N ILE A 361 -16.40 -1.32 -14.21
CA ILE A 361 -15.59 -0.27 -14.85
C ILE A 361 -15.20 0.81 -13.84
N LEU A 362 -16.12 1.23 -12.97
CA LEU A 362 -15.84 2.21 -11.93
C LEU A 362 -14.73 1.74 -10.99
N LEU A 363 -14.79 0.48 -10.53
CA LEU A 363 -13.74 -0.11 -9.68
C LEU A 363 -12.39 -0.17 -10.41
N ALA A 364 -12.37 -0.53 -11.69
CA ALA A 364 -11.15 -0.53 -12.50
C ALA A 364 -10.60 0.89 -12.77
N PHE A 365 -11.47 1.91 -12.78
CA PHE A 365 -11.09 3.30 -13.01
C PHE A 365 -10.47 3.98 -11.77
N ILE A 366 -10.81 3.56 -10.55
CA ILE A 366 -10.30 4.15 -9.29
C ILE A 366 -8.75 4.21 -9.25
N PRO A 367 -7.99 3.13 -9.54
CA PRO A 367 -6.53 3.19 -9.58
C PRO A 367 -5.99 4.18 -10.63
N ILE A 368 -6.63 4.24 -11.81
CA ILE A 368 -6.24 5.13 -12.91
C ILE A 368 -6.47 6.60 -12.52
N ALA A 369 -7.64 6.90 -11.95
CA ALA A 369 -7.97 8.23 -11.44
C ALA A 369 -7.00 8.67 -10.34
N CYS A 370 -6.68 7.78 -9.40
CA CYS A 370 -5.69 8.05 -8.36
C CYS A 370 -4.28 8.29 -8.93
N ALA A 371 -3.89 7.57 -9.99
CA ALA A 371 -2.61 7.76 -10.65
C ALA A 371 -2.55 9.12 -11.36
N GLY A 372 -3.66 9.51 -12.01
CA GLY A 372 -3.86 10.84 -12.59
C GLY A 372 -3.79 11.95 -11.54
N LEU A 373 -4.41 11.78 -10.36
CA LEU A 373 -4.29 12.69 -9.22
C LEU A 373 -2.86 12.80 -8.71
N GLY A 374 -2.15 11.67 -8.57
CA GLY A 374 -0.73 11.65 -8.19
C GLY A 374 0.14 12.45 -9.16
N TYR A 375 -0.09 12.27 -10.47
CA TYR A 375 0.58 13.06 -11.51
C TYR A 375 0.18 14.55 -11.47
N GLY A 376 -1.10 14.86 -11.27
CA GLY A 376 -1.63 16.21 -11.12
C GLY A 376 -1.02 16.95 -9.94
N VAL A 377 -0.86 16.29 -8.78
CA VAL A 377 -0.18 16.84 -7.61
C VAL A 377 1.27 17.16 -7.92
N ILE A 378 2.00 16.28 -8.62
CA ILE A 378 3.39 16.56 -9.05
C ILE A 378 3.42 17.82 -9.93
N LYS A 379 2.49 17.94 -10.89
CA LYS A 379 2.39 19.11 -11.78
C LYS A 379 2.05 20.39 -11.00
N LEU A 380 1.09 20.33 -10.08
CA LEU A 380 0.70 21.45 -9.22
C LEU A 380 1.84 21.88 -8.30
N GLN A 381 2.58 20.95 -7.73
CA GLN A 381 3.70 21.24 -6.85
C GLN A 381 4.84 21.91 -7.62
N ASN A 382 5.10 21.45 -8.85
CA ASN A 382 6.03 22.12 -9.76
C ASN A 382 5.55 23.53 -10.13
N SER A 383 4.24 23.72 -10.35
CA SER A 383 3.64 25.04 -10.61
C SER A 383 3.69 25.98 -9.39
N ARG A 384 3.36 25.49 -8.19
CA ARG A 384 3.49 26.25 -6.93
C ARG A 384 4.94 26.63 -6.64
N ARG A 385 5.90 25.73 -6.88
CA ARG A 385 7.33 26.07 -6.81
C ARG A 385 7.70 27.19 -7.81
N ARG A 386 7.06 27.24 -8.98
CA ARG A 386 7.22 28.36 -9.94
C ARG A 386 6.54 29.66 -9.45
N LYS A 387 5.32 29.60 -8.91
CA LYS A 387 4.57 30.76 -8.39
C LYS A 387 5.16 31.36 -7.11
N ILE A 388 5.59 30.54 -6.14
CA ILE A 388 6.28 31.01 -4.93
C ILE A 388 7.60 31.68 -5.31
N ARG A 389 8.31 31.13 -6.30
CA ARG A 389 9.47 31.82 -6.89
C ARG A 389 9.06 33.19 -7.43
N MET A 390 7.93 33.31 -8.14
CA MET A 390 7.41 34.59 -8.68
C MET A 390 6.89 35.57 -7.61
N GLN A 391 6.28 35.12 -6.51
CA GLN A 391 5.79 35.97 -5.43
C GLN A 391 6.92 36.45 -4.50
N GLN A 392 7.91 35.59 -4.17
CA GLN A 392 9.14 36.03 -3.51
C GLN A 392 9.88 37.10 -4.33
N ASP A 393 9.75 36.98 -5.65
CA ASP A 393 10.27 37.89 -6.66
C ASP A 393 9.45 39.20 -6.80
N MET A 394 8.26 39.33 -6.17
CA MET A 394 7.43 40.55 -6.13
C MET A 394 7.45 41.24 -4.75
N VAL A 395 7.52 40.48 -3.64
CA VAL A 395 7.54 41.01 -2.26
C VAL A 395 8.81 41.82 -1.94
N ILE A 396 9.90 41.60 -2.69
CA ILE A 396 11.16 42.36 -2.55
C ILE A 396 11.10 43.72 -3.28
N GLY A 397 9.99 44.02 -3.96
CA GLY A 397 9.72 45.30 -4.61
C GLY A 397 9.28 46.38 -3.61
N LYS A 398 10.22 46.97 -2.86
CA LYS A 398 10.09 48.34 -2.34
C LYS A 398 11.26 49.17 -2.87
N HIS A 399 10.92 50.25 -3.58
CA HIS A 399 11.75 51.29 -4.20
C HIS A 399 13.28 51.13 -4.10
N CYS A 400 13.92 50.68 -5.18
CA CYS A 400 15.33 51.00 -5.46
C CYS A 400 15.62 50.77 -6.94
N GLU A 401 16.51 51.59 -7.51
CA GLU A 401 16.90 51.72 -8.93
C GLU A 401 17.54 50.48 -9.59
N LYS A 402 17.33 49.27 -9.05
CA LYS A 402 18.06 48.03 -9.36
C LYS A 402 17.21 47.06 -10.18
N LEU A 403 17.80 46.46 -11.23
CA LEU A 403 17.14 45.44 -12.07
C LEU A 403 17.37 44.03 -11.50
N ASP A 404 16.28 43.30 -11.22
CA ASP A 404 16.34 41.90 -10.76
C ASP A 404 16.55 40.95 -11.94
N VAL A 405 17.70 40.27 -11.97
CA VAL A 405 18.08 39.32 -13.02
C VAL A 405 18.64 38.03 -12.43
N LYS A 406 18.71 36.96 -13.22
CA LYS A 406 19.36 35.71 -12.82
C LYS A 406 20.72 35.59 -13.48
N GLU A 407 21.78 35.70 -12.71
CA GLU A 407 23.13 35.45 -13.21
C GLU A 407 23.33 33.95 -13.38
N TRP A 408 23.73 33.57 -14.58
CA TRP A 408 24.03 32.19 -14.93
C TRP A 408 25.52 31.94 -14.68
N LEU A 409 25.82 31.14 -13.65
CA LEU A 409 27.19 30.78 -13.28
C LEU A 409 27.61 29.46 -13.92
N HIS A 410 26.69 28.49 -14.01
CA HIS A 410 26.95 27.16 -14.55
C HIS A 410 25.67 26.47 -15.03
N HIS A 411 25.80 25.36 -15.78
CA HIS A 411 24.67 24.59 -16.32
C HIS A 411 23.62 24.23 -15.25
N ASN A 412 24.08 23.87 -14.06
CA ASN A 412 23.23 23.43 -12.94
C ASN A 412 22.89 24.53 -11.93
N HIS A 413 23.50 25.72 -12.02
CA HIS A 413 23.40 26.73 -10.97
C HIS A 413 23.20 28.15 -11.52
N LYS A 414 22.12 28.80 -11.05
CA LYS A 414 21.76 30.19 -11.38
C LYS A 414 21.45 30.92 -10.08
N ARG A 415 21.99 32.12 -9.89
CA ARG A 415 21.73 32.94 -8.69
C ARG A 415 20.87 34.15 -9.06
N CYS A 416 19.95 34.55 -8.17
CA CYS A 416 19.20 35.79 -8.34
C CYS A 416 20.05 36.95 -7.85
N VAL A 417 20.29 37.95 -8.72
CA VAL A 417 21.12 39.13 -8.43
C VAL A 417 20.40 40.41 -8.84
N LYS A 418 20.75 41.50 -8.18
CA LYS A 418 20.34 42.86 -8.52
C LYS A 418 21.47 43.53 -9.28
N VAL A 419 21.29 43.87 -10.54
CA VAL A 419 22.34 44.59 -11.29
C VAL A 419 22.24 46.07 -10.96
N LYS A 420 23.37 46.61 -10.48
CA LYS A 420 23.60 48.04 -10.29
C LYS A 420 24.67 48.48 -11.29
N ILE A 421 24.28 49.33 -12.22
CA ILE A 421 25.21 50.09 -13.05
C ILE A 421 25.66 51.27 -12.17
N GLY A 422 26.94 51.30 -11.80
CA GLY A 422 27.48 52.23 -10.81
C GLY A 422 27.80 53.62 -11.39
N PRO A 423 28.19 54.59 -10.53
CA PRO A 423 28.75 55.87 -10.97
C PRO A 423 30.18 55.73 -11.53
N ASP A 424 30.95 54.75 -11.05
CA ASP A 424 32.24 54.34 -11.62
C ASP A 424 32.02 53.54 -12.91
N ASP A 425 33.00 53.49 -13.83
CA ASP A 425 33.00 52.74 -15.10
C ASP A 425 32.89 51.20 -14.93
N SER A 426 31.93 50.71 -14.13
CA SER A 426 31.79 49.31 -13.74
C SER A 426 30.33 48.90 -13.55
N ILE A 427 30.02 47.65 -13.89
CA ILE A 427 28.76 46.98 -13.58
C ILE A 427 28.97 46.13 -12.32
N SER A 428 28.09 46.29 -11.34
CA SER A 428 28.08 45.49 -10.12
C SER A 428 26.84 44.61 -10.04
N THR A 429 27.02 43.31 -9.81
CA THR A 429 25.92 42.42 -9.39
C THR A 429 25.86 42.44 -7.87
N LEU A 430 24.68 42.74 -7.34
CA LEU A 430 24.43 42.84 -5.91
C LEU A 430 23.59 41.64 -5.45
N ASN A 431 23.82 41.19 -4.22
CA ASN A 431 22.95 40.21 -3.60
C ASN A 431 21.62 40.84 -3.15
N ARG A 432 20.74 40.02 -2.55
CA ARG A 432 19.44 40.48 -2.03
C ARG A 432 19.54 41.52 -0.91
N LYS A 433 20.67 41.57 -0.19
CA LYS A 433 20.96 42.50 0.91
C LYS A 433 21.65 43.79 0.44
N GLY A 434 22.10 43.85 -0.82
CA GLY A 434 22.76 45.01 -1.40
C GLY A 434 24.29 44.94 -1.43
N GLU A 435 24.89 43.83 -0.99
CA GLU A 435 26.34 43.60 -1.06
C GLU A 435 26.76 43.25 -2.50
N THR A 436 27.93 43.73 -2.90
CA THR A 436 28.48 43.46 -4.24
C THR A 436 29.00 42.03 -4.32
N LEU A 437 28.33 41.19 -5.12
CA LEU A 437 28.75 39.82 -5.43
C LEU A 437 29.85 39.78 -6.49
N ARG A 438 29.76 40.68 -7.47
CA ARG A 438 30.70 40.75 -8.58
C ARG A 438 30.77 42.17 -9.10
N ARG A 439 31.96 42.64 -9.46
CA ARG A 439 32.19 43.92 -10.12
C ARG A 439 32.97 43.69 -11.42
N VAL A 440 32.43 44.16 -12.53
CA VAL A 440 33.06 44.11 -13.84
C VAL A 440 33.43 45.54 -14.22
N ASP A 441 34.72 45.84 -14.32
CA ASP A 441 35.24 47.17 -14.64
C ASP A 441 35.54 47.31 -16.14
N PHE A 442 35.12 48.42 -16.74
CA PHE A 442 35.26 48.74 -18.17
C PHE A 442 36.23 49.89 -18.44
N ARG A 443 36.98 50.40 -17.45
CA ARG A 443 37.93 51.53 -17.64
C ARG A 443 38.87 51.37 -18.83
N VAL A 444 39.34 50.15 -19.08
CA VAL A 444 40.37 49.83 -20.08
C VAL A 444 39.76 49.52 -21.47
N CYS A 445 38.42 49.42 -21.60
CA CYS A 445 37.77 48.94 -22.83
C CYS A 445 37.01 50.06 -23.56
N PRO A 446 37.38 50.41 -24.81
CA PRO A 446 36.71 51.46 -25.59
C PRO A 446 35.38 51.02 -26.21
N SER A 447 35.14 49.71 -26.35
CA SER A 447 33.88 49.14 -26.85
C SER A 447 33.48 47.88 -26.08
N LEU A 448 32.20 47.74 -25.74
CA LEU A 448 31.65 46.59 -25.02
C LEU A 448 30.85 45.72 -25.98
N ALA A 449 31.21 44.44 -26.09
CA ALA A 449 30.46 43.46 -26.89
C ALA A 449 29.38 42.79 -26.03
N VAL A 450 28.14 42.82 -26.50
CA VAL A 450 26.99 42.21 -25.83
C VAL A 450 26.25 41.30 -26.80
N ASP A 451 26.09 40.02 -26.43
CA ASP A 451 25.29 39.08 -27.21
C ASP A 451 23.90 38.90 -26.61
N VAL A 452 22.89 38.79 -27.47
CA VAL A 452 21.49 38.67 -27.08
C VAL A 452 20.89 37.41 -27.72
N THR A 453 20.02 36.70 -26.99
CA THR A 453 19.32 35.50 -27.49
C THR A 453 18.06 35.83 -28.28
N GLU A 454 17.85 35.23 -29.46
CA GLU A 454 16.64 35.42 -30.30
C GLU A 454 15.51 34.39 -30.08
N ASP A 455 15.76 33.29 -29.36
CA ASP A 455 14.85 32.14 -29.31
C ASP A 455 13.63 32.35 -28.37
N ASP A 456 12.43 32.48 -28.94
CA ASP A 456 11.14 32.69 -28.23
C ASP A 456 10.74 31.51 -27.32
N ALA A 457 11.28 30.31 -27.56
CA ALA A 457 10.98 29.13 -26.75
C ALA A 457 11.69 29.15 -25.38
N ASN A 458 12.79 29.88 -25.27
CA ASN A 458 13.63 29.96 -24.08
C ASN A 458 13.54 31.33 -23.41
N LYS A 459 13.95 31.41 -22.14
CA LYS A 459 13.94 32.70 -21.43
C LYS A 459 15.04 33.61 -21.96
N PRO A 460 14.78 34.91 -22.18
CA PRO A 460 15.74 35.82 -22.78
C PRO A 460 16.99 36.00 -21.91
N MET A 461 18.16 35.94 -22.54
CA MET A 461 19.46 36.09 -21.90
C MET A 461 20.29 37.16 -22.62
N VAL A 462 21.16 37.81 -21.86
CA VAL A 462 22.16 38.77 -22.33
C VAL A 462 23.52 38.32 -21.82
N LEU A 463 24.48 38.26 -22.73
CA LEU A 463 25.87 37.98 -22.44
C LEU A 463 26.66 39.27 -22.56
N VAL A 464 27.19 39.78 -21.45
CA VAL A 464 28.11 40.91 -21.45
C VAL A 464 29.54 40.35 -21.43
N ARG A 465 30.28 40.53 -22.53
CA ARG A 465 31.65 40.05 -22.63
C ARG A 465 32.61 41.01 -21.93
N SER A 466 33.44 40.47 -21.03
CA SER A 466 34.50 41.24 -20.34
C SER A 466 35.86 40.89 -20.94
N HIS A 467 36.77 41.87 -21.02
CA HIS A 467 38.06 41.66 -21.69
C HIS A 467 39.09 40.89 -20.85
N ARG A 468 38.97 40.94 -19.52
CA ARG A 468 39.93 40.35 -18.56
C ARG A 468 39.27 39.47 -17.49
N ASP A 469 37.95 39.53 -17.35
CA ASP A 469 37.17 38.69 -16.44
C ASP A 469 36.31 37.70 -17.24
N HIS A 470 35.79 36.67 -16.58
CA HIS A 470 34.81 35.76 -17.18
C HIS A 470 33.56 36.49 -17.70
N ASP A 471 32.83 35.94 -18.66
CA ASP A 471 31.67 36.67 -19.18
C ASP A 471 30.52 36.76 -18.15
N LEU A 472 29.70 37.80 -18.26
CA LEU A 472 28.53 38.00 -17.41
C LEU A 472 27.25 37.63 -18.18
N VAL A 473 26.71 36.45 -17.90
CA VAL A 473 25.46 35.96 -18.49
C VAL A 473 24.29 36.29 -17.56
N LEU A 474 23.36 37.12 -18.04
CA LEU A 474 22.16 37.55 -17.31
C LEU A 474 20.90 36.99 -17.98
N GLN A 475 20.11 36.23 -17.23
CA GLN A 475 18.81 35.74 -17.64
C GLN A 475 17.69 36.66 -17.12
N PHE A 476 16.86 37.12 -18.05
CA PHE A 476 15.75 38.03 -17.83
C PHE A 476 14.40 37.30 -17.72
N ARG A 477 13.39 37.96 -17.16
CA ARG A 477 12.05 37.35 -16.97
C ARG A 477 11.22 37.35 -18.26
N GLY A 478 11.49 38.30 -19.15
CA GLY A 478 10.85 38.46 -20.45
C GLY A 478 11.52 39.59 -21.24
N ASP A 479 11.19 39.71 -22.52
CA ASP A 479 11.89 40.58 -23.46
C ASP A 479 11.86 42.06 -23.09
N GLY A 480 10.75 42.56 -22.56
CA GLY A 480 10.66 43.94 -22.08
C GLY A 480 11.66 44.27 -20.97
N SER A 481 11.97 43.32 -20.08
CA SER A 481 12.98 43.52 -19.01
C SER A 481 14.42 43.50 -19.55
N ARG A 482 14.66 42.75 -20.63
CA ARG A 482 15.94 42.70 -21.34
C ARG A 482 16.19 44.00 -22.08
N GLN A 483 15.24 44.46 -22.88
CA GLN A 483 15.34 45.72 -23.63
C GLN A 483 15.53 46.93 -22.69
N LYS A 484 14.86 46.93 -21.53
CA LYS A 484 15.05 47.95 -20.49
C LYS A 484 16.48 47.94 -19.89
N PHE A 485 17.13 46.78 -19.83
CA PHE A 485 18.52 46.69 -19.39
C PHE A 485 19.49 47.15 -20.47
N LEU A 486 19.30 46.72 -21.72
CA LEU A 486 20.15 47.09 -22.86
C LEU A 486 20.12 48.60 -23.12
N SER A 487 18.94 49.21 -23.19
CA SER A 487 18.78 50.66 -23.35
C SER A 487 19.47 51.47 -22.24
N ARG A 488 19.43 50.99 -20.99
CA ARG A 488 20.13 51.63 -19.86
C ARG A 488 21.64 51.46 -19.95
N LEU A 489 22.11 50.28 -20.35
CA LEU A 489 23.53 50.01 -20.53
C LEU A 489 24.10 50.85 -21.68
N GLU A 490 23.36 50.97 -22.77
CA GLU A 490 23.71 51.81 -23.93
C GLU A 490 23.81 53.29 -23.55
N SER A 491 22.79 53.83 -22.86
CA SER A 491 22.80 55.21 -22.36
C SER A 491 23.97 55.48 -21.40
N PHE A 492 24.29 54.53 -20.51
CA PHE A 492 25.43 54.62 -19.62
C PHE A 492 26.76 54.65 -20.39
N LEU A 493 26.95 53.78 -21.38
CA LEU A 493 28.18 53.73 -22.18
C LEU A 493 28.34 54.98 -23.07
N GLN A 494 27.25 55.46 -23.68
CA GLN A 494 27.25 56.70 -24.47
C GLN A 494 27.68 57.91 -23.62
N SER A 495 27.20 58.01 -22.36
CA SER A 495 27.59 59.08 -21.44
C SER A 495 29.10 59.10 -21.11
N ARG A 496 29.79 57.97 -21.30
CA ARG A 496 31.23 57.78 -21.03
C ARG A 496 32.08 57.69 -22.30
N LYS A 497 31.53 58.05 -23.47
CA LYS A 497 32.18 57.95 -24.80
C LYS A 497 32.64 56.53 -25.17
N LYS A 498 31.93 55.50 -24.70
CA LYS A 498 32.17 54.09 -25.04
C LYS A 498 31.09 53.57 -25.98
N THR A 499 31.44 52.66 -26.86
CA THR A 499 30.51 52.12 -27.87
C THR A 499 30.00 50.73 -27.49
N LEU A 500 28.69 50.49 -27.64
CA LEU A 500 28.06 49.18 -27.46
C LEU A 500 27.98 48.47 -28.82
N ARG A 501 28.54 47.26 -28.95
CA ARG A 501 28.35 46.40 -30.13
C ARG A 501 27.38 45.28 -29.76
N GLU A 502 26.16 45.36 -30.24
CA GLU A 502 25.18 44.26 -30.15
C GLU A 502 25.47 43.25 -31.26
N ALA A 503 25.70 42.00 -30.89
CA ALA A 503 25.82 40.89 -31.84
C ALA A 503 24.69 39.89 -31.59
N TYR A 504 23.91 39.61 -32.65
CA TYR A 504 22.85 38.60 -32.62
C TYR A 504 23.50 37.23 -32.83
N ALA A 505 23.58 36.43 -31.75
CA ALA A 505 24.18 35.10 -31.82
C ALA A 505 23.13 34.08 -32.26
N LEU A 506 23.18 33.66 -33.54
CA LEU A 506 22.24 32.74 -34.18
C LEU A 506 22.28 31.29 -33.64
N THR A 507 23.10 30.96 -32.64
CA THR A 507 23.39 29.55 -32.30
C THR A 507 23.77 29.33 -30.83
N PHE A 508 22.77 29.29 -29.94
CA PHE A 508 22.82 28.31 -28.82
C PHE A 508 22.25 26.93 -29.23
N GLY A 509 22.02 26.72 -30.54
CA GLY A 509 21.53 25.47 -31.11
C GLY A 509 22.61 24.41 -31.20
N LEU A 510 22.75 23.59 -30.17
CA LEU A 510 23.10 22.17 -30.35
C LEU A 510 21.82 21.36 -30.17
N LYS A 511 21.46 20.54 -31.16
CA LYS A 511 20.37 19.57 -30.99
C LYS A 511 20.79 18.54 -29.92
N PRO A 512 19.85 18.04 -29.11
CA PRO A 512 20.18 17.09 -28.05
C PRO A 512 20.78 15.80 -28.64
N GLY A 513 22.08 15.56 -28.44
CA GLY A 513 22.75 14.32 -28.85
C GLY A 513 24.13 14.48 -29.49
N GLU A 514 24.48 15.65 -30.02
CA GLU A 514 25.80 15.87 -30.62
C GLU A 514 26.83 16.40 -29.63
N LYS A 515 28.03 15.80 -29.62
CA LYS A 515 29.22 16.32 -28.94
C LYS A 515 30.06 17.10 -29.95
N ARG A 516 30.54 18.28 -29.57
CA ARG A 516 31.56 19.01 -30.35
C ARG A 516 32.78 18.12 -30.56
N HIS A 517 33.17 17.95 -31.81
CA HIS A 517 34.52 17.50 -32.14
C HIS A 517 35.50 18.66 -31.87
N LEU A 518 36.67 18.34 -31.32
CA LEU A 518 37.66 19.31 -30.84
C LEU A 518 38.36 20.09 -31.97
N GLU A 519 38.07 19.79 -33.23
CA GLU A 519 38.83 20.28 -34.39
C GLU A 519 38.33 21.64 -34.94
N ASP A 520 37.17 22.15 -34.48
CA ASP A 520 36.57 23.41 -34.99
C ASP A 520 36.71 24.62 -34.03
N VAL A 521 37.58 24.57 -33.02
CA VAL A 521 37.84 25.73 -32.16
C VAL A 521 38.87 26.65 -32.83
N GLY A 522 38.38 27.63 -33.60
CA GLY A 522 39.22 28.70 -34.14
C GLY A 522 39.98 29.45 -33.04
N GLY A 523 41.19 29.93 -33.36
CA GLY A 523 42.16 30.52 -32.42
C GLY A 523 41.69 31.72 -31.58
N SER A 524 40.50 32.27 -31.83
CA SER A 524 39.87 33.35 -31.03
C SER A 524 39.60 32.95 -29.58
N ASP A 525 39.05 31.76 -29.34
CA ASP A 525 38.65 31.33 -27.99
C ASP A 525 39.86 30.93 -27.13
N VAL A 526 40.90 30.39 -27.76
CA VAL A 526 42.16 30.06 -27.09
C VAL A 526 42.89 31.34 -26.67
N VAL A 527 42.90 32.37 -27.51
CA VAL A 527 43.50 33.69 -27.19
C VAL A 527 42.76 34.40 -26.05
N MET A 528 41.44 34.22 -25.93
CA MET A 528 40.67 34.77 -24.79
C MET A 528 41.01 34.07 -23.46
N VAL A 529 41.12 32.74 -23.45
CA VAL A 529 41.55 32.00 -22.24
C VAL A 529 42.97 32.42 -21.83
N MET A 530 43.87 32.61 -22.79
CA MET A 530 45.23 33.10 -22.54
C MET A 530 45.30 34.50 -21.88
N ARG A 531 44.24 35.33 -21.98
CA ARG A 531 44.18 36.69 -21.41
C ARG A 531 43.52 36.78 -20.03
N THR A 532 42.99 35.68 -19.50
CA THR A 532 42.38 35.66 -18.16
C THR A 532 43.44 35.63 -17.06
N SER A 533 43.22 36.37 -15.98
CA SER A 533 44.15 36.49 -14.84
C SER A 533 43.45 36.12 -13.53
N LEU A 534 44.14 35.38 -12.66
CA LEU A 534 43.64 34.96 -11.35
C LEU A 534 44.11 35.95 -10.27
N SER A 535 43.20 36.42 -9.42
CA SER A 535 43.57 37.15 -8.22
C SER A 535 44.11 36.23 -7.13
N LYS A 536 44.86 36.76 -6.17
CA LYS A 536 45.36 35.99 -5.02
C LYS A 536 44.25 35.28 -4.23
N GLN A 537 43.08 35.90 -4.09
CA GLN A 537 41.96 35.31 -3.37
C GLN A 537 41.34 34.13 -4.14
N GLU A 538 41.18 34.27 -5.46
CA GLU A 538 40.69 33.19 -6.34
C GLU A 538 41.71 32.05 -6.45
N PHE A 539 43.01 32.37 -6.46
CA PHE A 539 44.08 31.38 -6.44
C PHE A 539 44.09 30.58 -5.12
N ALA A 540 43.93 31.25 -3.98
CA ALA A 540 43.79 30.61 -2.68
C ALA A 540 42.55 29.70 -2.60
N GLU A 541 41.42 30.18 -3.11
CA GLU A 541 40.17 29.41 -3.17
C GLU A 541 40.31 28.18 -4.09
N ALA A 542 41.01 28.31 -5.22
CA ALA A 542 41.31 27.21 -6.12
C ALA A 542 42.25 26.14 -5.49
N LEU A 543 43.15 26.57 -4.60
CA LEU A 543 43.96 25.68 -3.77
C LEU A 543 43.18 25.09 -2.58
N GLY A 544 41.99 25.60 -2.27
CA GLY A 544 41.23 25.23 -1.08
C GLY A 544 41.94 25.67 0.22
N MET A 545 42.65 26.80 0.17
CA MET A 545 43.46 27.32 1.29
C MET A 545 43.05 28.76 1.59
N ARG A 546 43.41 29.24 2.78
CA ARG A 546 43.11 30.63 3.15
C ARG A 546 44.05 31.61 2.42
N PRO A 547 43.57 32.77 1.95
CA PRO A 547 44.38 33.75 1.20
C PRO A 547 45.57 34.34 1.99
N ASP A 548 45.50 34.29 3.31
CA ASP A 548 46.50 34.76 4.26
C ASP A 548 47.57 33.71 4.60
N SER A 549 47.42 32.46 4.14
CA SER A 549 48.41 31.42 4.40
C SER A 549 49.76 31.76 3.75
N LEU A 550 50.84 31.58 4.52
CA LEU A 550 52.21 31.87 4.08
C LEU A 550 52.59 31.07 2.83
N PHE A 551 52.16 29.81 2.73
CA PHE A 551 52.34 28.97 1.54
C PHE A 551 51.70 29.58 0.29
N VAL A 552 50.43 30.01 0.36
CA VAL A 552 49.75 30.64 -0.80
C VAL A 552 50.43 31.96 -1.15
N LYS A 553 50.85 32.75 -0.16
CA LYS A 553 51.55 34.01 -0.41
C LYS A 553 52.89 33.78 -1.14
N ARG A 554 53.71 32.84 -0.67
CA ARG A 554 55.02 32.53 -1.27
C ARG A 554 54.88 31.88 -2.65
N MET A 555 53.96 30.93 -2.79
CA MET A 555 53.68 30.31 -4.09
C MET A 555 53.11 31.32 -5.10
N PHE A 556 52.24 32.23 -4.67
CA PHE A 556 51.71 33.29 -5.53
C PHE A 556 52.83 34.21 -6.02
N ASN A 557 53.72 34.67 -5.12
CA ASN A 557 54.86 35.51 -5.48
C ASN A 557 55.89 34.83 -6.39
N CYS A 558 56.02 33.50 -6.30
CA CYS A 558 56.92 32.71 -7.14
C CYS A 558 56.33 32.50 -8.56
N VAL A 559 55.02 32.38 -8.68
CA VAL A 559 54.31 32.19 -9.96
C VAL A 559 54.11 33.51 -10.71
N ASP A 560 53.88 34.61 -9.96
CA ASP A 560 53.73 35.97 -10.47
C ASP A 560 55.10 36.54 -10.89
N LYS A 561 55.48 36.32 -12.15
CA LYS A 561 56.81 36.69 -12.67
C LYS A 561 56.88 38.18 -12.99
N ASP A 562 55.77 38.77 -13.42
CA ASP A 562 55.69 40.19 -13.75
C ASP A 562 55.36 41.10 -12.55
N LYS A 563 55.05 40.50 -11.39
CA LYS A 563 54.72 41.15 -10.12
C LYS A 563 53.51 42.08 -10.22
N ASP A 564 52.56 41.76 -11.10
CA ASP A 564 51.35 42.57 -11.32
C ASP A 564 50.26 42.35 -10.25
N GLY A 565 50.49 41.43 -9.30
CA GLY A 565 49.57 41.09 -8.22
C GLY A 565 48.42 40.18 -8.66
N ARG A 566 48.52 39.61 -9.86
CA ARG A 566 47.64 38.60 -10.45
C ARG A 566 48.51 37.50 -11.09
N ILE A 567 47.89 36.40 -11.48
CA ILE A 567 48.57 35.32 -12.20
C ILE A 567 47.89 35.16 -13.55
N SER A 568 48.60 35.47 -14.64
CA SER A 568 48.11 35.22 -15.99
C SER A 568 48.07 33.71 -16.30
N PHE A 569 47.22 33.31 -17.26
CA PHE A 569 47.19 31.90 -17.70
C PHE A 569 48.54 31.41 -18.23
N GLN A 570 49.34 32.29 -18.84
CA GLN A 570 50.67 31.94 -19.35
C GLN A 570 51.65 31.65 -18.21
N GLU A 571 51.71 32.50 -17.18
CA GLU A 571 52.57 32.28 -16.01
C GLU A 571 52.19 31.01 -15.25
N PHE A 572 50.87 30.79 -15.10
CA PHE A 572 50.36 29.56 -14.51
C PHE A 572 50.73 28.32 -15.34
N LEU A 573 50.56 28.38 -16.67
CA LEU A 573 50.87 27.28 -17.58
C LEU A 573 52.37 26.98 -17.60
N ASP A 574 53.23 28.01 -17.66
CA ASP A 574 54.68 27.86 -17.60
C ASP A 574 55.10 27.13 -16.33
N THR A 575 54.50 27.51 -15.19
CA THR A 575 54.75 26.88 -13.89
C THR A 575 54.29 25.41 -13.89
N VAL A 576 53.08 25.12 -14.40
CA VAL A 576 52.55 23.75 -14.46
C VAL A 576 53.33 22.87 -15.42
N VAL A 577 53.75 23.40 -16.57
CA VAL A 577 54.58 22.68 -17.55
C VAL A 577 55.95 22.38 -16.95
N LEU A 578 56.53 23.31 -16.20
CA LEU A 578 57.79 23.09 -15.47
C LEU A 578 57.64 21.99 -14.41
N PHE A 579 56.55 21.97 -13.63
CA PHE A 579 56.30 20.88 -12.67
C PHE A 579 55.98 19.54 -13.33
N SER A 580 55.35 19.53 -14.51
CA SER A 580 54.95 18.30 -15.20
C SER A 580 56.08 17.68 -16.04
N ARG A 581 56.89 18.50 -16.72
CA ARG A 581 57.92 18.06 -17.68
C ARG A 581 59.34 18.47 -17.31
N GLY A 582 59.52 19.39 -16.37
CA GLY A 582 60.85 19.83 -15.91
C GLY A 582 61.63 18.69 -15.27
N LYS A 583 62.96 18.80 -15.29
CA LYS A 583 63.84 17.85 -14.61
C LYS A 583 63.65 17.98 -13.10
N THR A 584 64.00 16.95 -12.33
CA THR A 584 63.93 17.02 -10.85
C THR A 584 64.68 18.23 -10.30
N GLU A 585 65.76 18.64 -10.96
CA GLU A 585 66.52 19.85 -10.62
C GLU A 585 65.69 21.12 -10.80
N ASP A 586 65.04 21.33 -11.95
CA ASP A 586 64.21 22.52 -12.19
C ASP A 586 63.06 22.64 -11.17
N LYS A 587 62.52 21.50 -10.71
CA LYS A 587 61.47 21.44 -9.69
C LYS A 587 61.99 21.78 -8.29
N LEU A 588 63.17 21.28 -7.95
CA LEU A 588 63.84 21.60 -6.69
C LEU A 588 64.24 23.08 -6.63
N ARG A 589 64.56 23.69 -7.78
CA ARG A 589 64.87 25.12 -7.88
C ARG A 589 63.68 26.00 -7.50
N ILE A 590 62.48 25.70 -8.00
CA ILE A 590 61.27 26.45 -7.62
C ILE A 590 60.99 26.36 -6.12
N VAL A 591 61.22 25.20 -5.50
CA VAL A 591 61.02 25.04 -4.06
C VAL A 591 62.08 25.78 -3.28
N PHE A 592 63.33 25.80 -3.77
CA PHE A 592 64.38 26.64 -3.22
C PHE A 592 63.99 28.13 -3.27
N ASP A 593 63.53 28.61 -4.43
CA ASP A 593 63.06 29.98 -4.64
C ASP A 593 61.77 30.30 -3.85
N MET A 594 61.01 29.29 -3.42
CA MET A 594 59.85 29.44 -2.53
C MET A 594 60.24 29.47 -1.04
N CYS A 595 61.41 28.92 -0.68
CA CYS A 595 61.97 28.98 0.67
C CYS A 595 62.63 30.34 0.93
N ASP A 596 63.40 30.80 -0.06
CA ASP A 596 64.17 32.05 -0.12
C ASP A 596 63.22 33.26 -0.26
N ASP A 597 62.91 33.95 0.85
CA ASP A 597 61.90 35.01 0.89
C ASP A 597 62.49 36.37 0.48
N ASP A 598 63.79 36.56 0.70
CA ASP A 598 64.52 37.78 0.37
C ASP A 598 65.21 37.73 -1.02
N GLY A 599 65.27 36.56 -1.65
CA GLY A 599 65.82 36.33 -2.98
C GLY A 599 67.34 36.37 -3.03
N ASN A 600 68.00 36.11 -1.90
CA ASN A 600 69.46 36.23 -1.76
C ASN A 600 70.23 35.01 -2.31
N GLY A 601 69.54 33.93 -2.70
CA GLY A 601 70.13 32.71 -3.26
C GLY A 601 70.67 31.71 -2.24
N VAL A 602 70.41 31.91 -0.93
CA VAL A 602 70.73 31.01 0.18
C VAL A 602 69.54 30.91 1.14
N ILE A 603 69.18 29.70 1.57
CA ILE A 603 68.08 29.53 2.54
C ILE A 603 68.65 29.58 3.94
N ASP A 604 68.25 30.58 4.73
CA ASP A 604 68.66 30.64 6.12
C ASP A 604 67.85 29.65 7.00
N LYS A 605 68.37 29.32 8.17
CA LYS A 605 67.68 28.40 9.10
C LYS A 605 66.32 28.95 9.55
N ARG A 606 66.10 30.26 9.59
CA ARG A 606 64.84 30.91 9.99
C ARG A 606 63.79 30.82 8.88
N GLU A 607 64.17 30.98 7.62
CA GLU A 607 63.38 30.86 6.40
C GLU A 607 62.93 29.42 6.19
N LEU A 608 63.85 28.46 6.33
CA LEU A 608 63.51 27.04 6.31
C LEU A 608 62.56 26.69 7.47
N THR A 609 62.82 27.22 8.67
CA THR A 609 61.94 27.04 9.83
C THR A 609 60.57 27.69 9.59
N GLN A 610 60.49 28.88 8.99
CA GLN A 610 59.24 29.57 8.69
C GLN A 610 58.45 28.88 7.58
N MET A 611 59.11 28.30 6.59
CA MET A 611 58.47 27.55 5.52
C MET A 611 57.93 26.21 6.03
N LEU A 612 58.73 25.48 6.81
CA LEU A 612 58.28 24.25 7.48
C LEU A 612 57.19 24.56 8.51
N ARG A 613 57.30 25.66 9.27
CA ARG A 613 56.21 26.17 10.11
C ARG A 613 55.00 26.49 9.27
N SER A 614 55.09 27.18 8.15
CA SER A 614 53.94 27.47 7.28
C SER A 614 53.24 26.18 6.84
N LEU A 615 54.01 25.18 6.37
CA LEU A 615 53.52 23.85 6.00
C LEU A 615 52.87 23.08 7.16
N VAL A 616 53.30 23.33 8.39
CA VAL A 616 52.80 22.67 9.60
C VAL A 616 51.71 23.48 10.33
N ASP A 617 51.73 24.81 10.27
CA ASP A 617 50.73 25.76 10.79
C ASP A 617 49.47 25.77 9.91
N ILE A 618 49.58 25.30 8.68
CA ILE A 618 48.45 24.83 7.86
C ILE A 618 47.60 23.80 8.65
N ALA A 619 48.15 23.14 9.68
CA ALA A 619 47.51 22.12 10.50
C ALA A 619 47.12 22.55 11.94
N LYS A 620 47.00 23.85 12.27
CA LYS A 620 46.83 24.36 13.65
C LYS A 620 45.81 23.64 14.56
N THR A 621 46.27 23.28 15.76
CA THR A 621 45.62 23.73 17.03
C THR A 621 46.60 23.79 18.20
N ASP A 622 47.70 23.02 18.19
CA ASP A 622 48.83 23.27 19.09
C ASP A 622 50.00 23.81 18.28
N SER A 623 50.41 25.05 18.57
CA SER A 623 51.68 25.60 18.09
C SER A 623 52.78 24.65 18.54
N LEU A 624 53.40 23.92 17.60
CA LEU A 624 54.60 23.15 17.92
C LEU A 624 55.62 24.12 18.51
N ASP A 625 56.17 23.74 19.66
CA ASP A 625 57.14 24.57 20.36
C ASP A 625 58.38 24.79 19.51
N GLU A 626 59.02 25.95 19.66
CA GLU A 626 60.13 26.38 18.79
C GLU A 626 61.28 25.35 18.76
N ALA A 627 61.43 24.63 19.87
CA ALA A 627 62.39 23.56 20.11
C ALA A 627 62.13 22.27 19.30
N GLN A 628 60.87 21.93 19.00
CA GLN A 628 60.53 20.67 18.30
C GLN A 628 60.78 20.77 16.79
N VAL A 629 60.41 21.90 16.18
CA VAL A 629 60.65 22.15 14.75
C VAL A 629 62.14 22.30 14.48
N SER A 630 62.86 23.01 15.35
CA SER A 630 64.33 23.13 15.27
C SER A 630 65.04 21.80 15.52
N GLY A 631 64.48 20.93 16.38
CA GLY A 631 64.93 19.54 16.55
C GLY A 631 64.75 18.69 15.29
N LEU A 632 63.60 18.78 14.61
CA LEU A 632 63.32 18.05 13.36
C LEU A 632 64.26 18.47 12.22
N ILE A 633 64.53 19.77 12.12
CA ILE A 633 65.50 20.32 11.15
C ILE A 633 66.91 19.82 11.48
N ARG A 634 67.29 19.74 12.76
CA ARG A 634 68.57 19.18 13.18
C ARG A 634 68.71 17.69 12.83
N GLU A 635 67.64 16.91 12.97
CA GLU A 635 67.61 15.50 12.52
C GLU A 635 67.72 15.37 10.99
N MET A 636 67.04 16.25 10.23
CA MET A 636 67.17 16.29 8.77
C MET A 636 68.59 16.65 8.32
N PHE A 637 69.21 17.62 8.98
CA PHE A 637 70.59 18.03 8.71
C PHE A 637 71.58 16.92 9.07
N ALA A 638 71.35 16.21 10.18
CA ALA A 638 72.14 15.04 10.57
C ALA A 638 72.01 13.88 9.58
N ALA A 639 70.78 13.59 9.11
CA ALA A 639 70.54 12.53 8.13
C ALA A 639 71.17 12.82 6.76
N ALA A 640 71.33 14.10 6.40
CA ALA A 640 71.97 14.56 5.17
C ALA A 640 73.50 14.76 5.28
N GLY A 641 74.08 14.58 6.47
CA GLY A 641 75.52 14.78 6.73
C GLY A 641 75.96 16.26 6.80
N LEU A 642 75.02 17.19 6.99
CA LEU A 642 75.25 18.64 7.03
C LEU A 642 75.30 19.10 8.50
N HIS A 643 76.37 18.77 9.22
CA HIS A 643 76.36 18.88 10.70
C HIS A 643 76.51 20.28 11.31
N ASP A 644 76.97 21.32 10.59
CA ASP A 644 77.24 22.65 11.18
C ASP A 644 77.00 23.86 10.24
N LYS A 645 76.12 23.76 9.23
CA LYS A 645 75.79 24.90 8.34
C LYS A 645 74.58 25.71 8.82
N GLU A 646 74.70 27.04 8.93
CA GLU A 646 73.59 27.96 9.24
C GLU A 646 72.81 28.41 8.00
N GLU A 647 73.43 28.33 6.82
CA GLU A 647 72.88 28.71 5.52
C GLU A 647 72.93 27.51 4.56
N LEU A 648 71.87 27.31 3.77
CA LEU A 648 71.75 26.24 2.78
C LEU A 648 71.83 26.82 1.36
N GLY A 649 72.91 26.53 0.65
CA GLY A 649 72.97 26.76 -0.79
C GLY A 649 72.11 25.76 -1.57
N TYR A 650 71.88 26.02 -2.85
CA TYR A 650 71.04 25.16 -3.71
C TYR A 650 71.54 23.70 -3.80
N GLU A 651 72.86 23.46 -3.84
CA GLU A 651 73.42 22.10 -3.87
C GLU A 651 73.27 21.38 -2.52
N ASP A 652 73.36 22.09 -1.40
CA ASP A 652 73.11 21.53 -0.07
C ASP A 652 71.63 21.19 0.12
N PHE A 653 70.73 22.07 -0.37
CA PHE A 653 69.29 21.82 -0.41
C PHE A 653 68.94 20.61 -1.29
N LYS A 654 69.62 20.45 -2.44
CA LYS A 654 69.48 19.30 -3.34
C LYS A 654 69.93 18.00 -2.68
N LEU A 655 71.00 18.04 -1.88
CA LEU A 655 71.48 16.88 -1.11
C LEU A 655 70.47 16.47 -0.03
N MET A 656 69.89 17.45 0.67
CA MET A 656 68.85 17.23 1.69
C MET A 656 67.58 16.60 1.11
N MET A 657 67.22 16.96 -0.13
CA MET A 657 66.01 16.49 -0.82
C MET A 657 66.24 15.23 -1.69
N ARG A 658 67.40 14.57 -1.58
CA ARG A 658 67.74 13.38 -2.36
C ARG A 658 67.00 12.14 -1.84
N GLU A 659 66.33 11.46 -2.76
CA GLU A 659 65.41 10.33 -2.53
C GLU A 659 66.04 9.17 -1.73
N TYR A 660 65.48 8.87 -0.55
CA TYR A 660 65.72 7.61 0.17
C TYR A 660 64.84 6.53 -0.46
N LYS A 661 65.38 5.71 -1.37
CA LYS A 661 64.70 4.49 -1.86
C LYS A 661 64.72 3.42 -0.77
N GLY A 662 63.87 3.58 0.24
CA GLY A 662 63.41 2.47 1.06
C GLY A 662 62.35 1.70 0.28
N ASP A 663 62.38 0.37 0.35
CA ASP A 663 61.44 -0.55 -0.31
C ASP A 663 59.97 -0.18 -0.03
N PHE A 664 59.36 0.63 -0.90
CA PHE A 664 57.94 1.00 -0.78
C PHE A 664 57.19 0.85 -2.12
N ILE A 665 56.48 -0.27 -2.11
CA ILE A 665 55.39 -0.79 -2.93
C ILE A 665 54.33 0.29 -3.25
N ALA A 666 54.24 0.73 -4.50
CA ALA A 666 53.22 1.69 -4.97
C ALA A 666 52.09 0.99 -5.75
N ILE A 667 50.87 1.15 -5.27
CA ILE A 667 49.62 0.54 -5.71
C ILE A 667 48.89 1.48 -6.68
N GLY A 668 48.46 0.99 -7.85
CA GLY A 668 47.56 1.74 -8.74
C GLY A 668 47.65 1.28 -10.20
N LEU A 669 46.54 0.80 -10.79
CA LEU A 669 46.51 0.26 -12.15
C LEU A 669 45.20 0.60 -12.91
N ASP A 670 45.38 0.64 -14.23
CA ASP A 670 44.45 0.60 -15.39
C ASP A 670 43.77 1.89 -15.89
N CYS A 671 44.42 2.52 -16.87
CA CYS A 671 43.85 3.49 -17.80
C CYS A 671 43.31 2.78 -19.05
N LYS A 672 42.11 2.18 -18.97
CA LYS A 672 41.37 1.78 -20.18
C LYS A 672 40.30 2.80 -20.54
N GLY A 673 40.57 3.52 -21.63
CA GLY A 673 39.53 4.23 -22.38
C GLY A 673 39.86 5.64 -22.88
N ALA A 674 40.94 5.82 -23.63
CA ALA A 674 41.01 6.74 -24.78
C ALA A 674 42.38 6.59 -25.47
N LYS A 675 42.39 6.42 -26.80
CA LYS A 675 43.59 6.63 -27.61
C LYS A 675 44.10 8.05 -27.36
N GLN A 676 45.32 8.20 -26.86
CA GLN A 676 46.14 9.38 -27.15
C GLN A 676 47.62 9.02 -26.98
N ASN A 677 48.25 8.77 -28.12
CA ASN A 677 49.69 8.95 -28.29
C ASN A 677 49.97 10.46 -28.32
N PHE A 678 51.00 10.91 -27.60
CA PHE A 678 52.01 11.78 -28.20
C PHE A 678 53.33 11.62 -27.43
N LEU A 679 53.98 10.47 -27.68
CA LEU A 679 55.41 10.18 -27.46
C LEU A 679 55.95 10.30 -26.03
N ASP A 680 55.82 9.22 -25.24
CA ASP A 680 56.94 8.46 -24.64
C ASP A 680 56.39 7.28 -23.81
N THR A 681 56.64 6.04 -24.25
CA THR A 681 56.04 4.80 -23.69
C THR A 681 56.99 4.05 -22.75
N SER A 682 58.15 4.62 -22.43
CA SER A 682 59.23 3.88 -21.77
C SER A 682 59.31 4.08 -20.25
N THR A 683 58.77 5.17 -19.70
CA THR A 683 58.95 5.54 -18.28
C THR A 683 57.80 5.12 -17.36
N ASN A 684 56.68 4.61 -17.89
CA ASN A 684 55.52 4.20 -17.10
C ASN A 684 55.46 2.69 -16.78
N VAL A 685 56.42 1.91 -17.27
CA VAL A 685 56.46 0.43 -17.09
C VAL A 685 57.09 0.02 -15.75
N ALA A 686 57.74 0.94 -15.02
CA ALA A 686 58.45 0.63 -13.78
C ALA A 686 57.61 0.70 -12.48
N ARG A 687 56.27 0.79 -12.52
CA ARG A 687 55.43 0.93 -11.29
C ARG A 687 54.31 -0.11 -11.13
N MET A 688 54.38 -1.26 -11.81
CA MET A 688 53.34 -2.31 -11.75
C MET A 688 53.56 -3.41 -10.69
N THR A 689 54.52 -3.28 -9.77
CA THR A 689 55.01 -4.43 -8.97
C THR A 689 54.52 -4.50 -7.51
N SER A 690 53.37 -3.92 -7.15
CA SER A 690 52.95 -3.86 -5.74
C SER A 690 52.01 -4.95 -5.23
N PHE A 691 51.29 -5.67 -6.10
CA PHE A 691 50.32 -6.71 -5.67
C PHE A 691 50.36 -8.00 -6.49
N GLN A 692 51.45 -8.27 -7.21
CA GLN A 692 51.56 -9.45 -8.05
C GLN A 692 51.84 -10.69 -7.18
N ILE A 693 50.82 -11.22 -6.51
CA ILE A 693 50.85 -12.60 -6.01
C ILE A 693 50.79 -13.50 -7.23
N SER A 694 51.76 -14.42 -7.34
CA SER A 694 51.80 -15.51 -8.31
C SER A 694 50.42 -16.12 -8.44
N ARG A 695 49.78 -16.04 -9.62
CA ARG A 695 48.54 -16.76 -9.89
C ARG A 695 48.82 -18.25 -9.65
N PRO A 696 48.17 -18.94 -8.70
CA PRO A 696 48.09 -20.38 -8.81
C PRO A 696 47.30 -20.68 -10.09
N SER A 697 47.87 -21.50 -10.96
CA SER A 697 47.18 -22.05 -12.12
C SER A 697 46.10 -23.00 -11.62
N GLU A 698 44.89 -22.52 -11.39
CA GLU A 698 43.74 -23.38 -11.11
C GLU A 698 42.68 -23.22 -12.18
N GLU A 699 42.28 -24.35 -12.75
CA GLU A 699 41.23 -24.45 -13.75
C GLU A 699 39.92 -23.88 -13.20
N PRO A 700 39.18 -23.08 -14.00
CA PRO A 700 37.88 -22.58 -13.56
C PRO A 700 36.94 -23.77 -13.27
N PRO A 701 36.25 -23.79 -12.12
CA PRO A 701 35.30 -24.85 -11.83
C PRO A 701 34.21 -24.87 -12.92
N GLY A 702 33.78 -26.06 -13.33
CA GLY A 702 32.73 -26.23 -14.34
C GLY A 702 31.46 -25.43 -14.02
N CYS A 703 30.70 -25.08 -15.07
CA CYS A 703 29.52 -24.20 -14.99
C CYS A 703 28.52 -24.60 -13.88
N LEU A 704 28.27 -25.90 -13.70
CA LEU A 704 27.39 -26.43 -12.66
C LEU A 704 27.91 -26.17 -11.24
N ARG A 705 29.22 -26.35 -11.02
CA ARG A 705 29.83 -26.13 -9.70
C ARG A 705 29.88 -24.64 -9.35
N ARG A 706 30.03 -23.77 -10.36
CA ARG A 706 29.91 -22.31 -10.20
C ARG A 706 28.49 -21.90 -9.81
N HIS A 707 27.46 -22.40 -10.50
CA HIS A 707 26.06 -22.13 -10.14
C HIS A 707 25.70 -22.68 -8.75
N PHE A 708 26.17 -23.90 -8.42
CA PHE A 708 25.96 -24.48 -7.10
C PHE A 708 26.64 -23.67 -5.99
N ASN A 709 27.87 -23.23 -6.19
CA ASN A 709 28.57 -22.36 -5.25
C ASN A 709 27.86 -21.01 -5.12
N GLN A 710 27.39 -20.40 -6.21
CA GLN A 710 26.62 -19.15 -6.17
C GLN A 710 25.29 -19.31 -5.40
N LEU A 711 24.56 -20.40 -5.66
CA LEU A 711 23.31 -20.70 -4.95
C LEU A 711 23.57 -20.98 -3.47
N ALA A 712 24.59 -21.76 -3.13
CA ALA A 712 24.96 -22.04 -1.74
C ALA A 712 25.35 -20.76 -0.99
N THR A 713 26.15 -19.88 -1.61
CA THR A 713 26.51 -18.57 -1.03
C THR A 713 25.26 -17.71 -0.82
N PHE A 714 24.35 -17.66 -1.81
CA PHE A 714 23.09 -16.93 -1.67
C PHE A 714 22.22 -17.47 -0.52
N LEU A 715 22.11 -18.80 -0.40
CA LEU A 715 21.38 -19.44 0.70
C LEU A 715 22.03 -19.16 2.06
N GLU A 716 23.36 -19.18 2.15
CA GLU A 716 24.09 -18.86 3.39
C GLU A 716 23.94 -17.39 3.81
N GLU A 717 24.06 -16.45 2.85
CA GLU A 717 23.93 -15.01 3.07
C GLU A 717 22.51 -14.63 3.51
N TYR A 718 21.51 -15.12 2.80
CA TYR A 718 20.10 -14.79 3.03
C TYR A 718 19.37 -15.81 3.91
N ARG A 719 20.06 -16.72 4.62
CA ARG A 719 19.41 -17.79 5.40
C ARG A 719 18.34 -17.28 6.38
N GLN A 720 18.64 -16.20 7.08
CA GLN A 720 17.71 -15.55 8.01
C GLN A 720 16.52 -14.98 7.24
N HIS A 721 16.81 -14.33 6.10
CA HIS A 721 15.79 -13.74 5.25
C HIS A 721 14.85 -14.78 4.64
N ILE A 722 15.39 -15.92 4.21
CA ILE A 722 14.62 -17.01 3.64
C ILE A 722 13.73 -17.63 4.71
N PHE A 723 14.27 -17.88 5.91
CA PHE A 723 13.52 -18.49 7.01
C PHE A 723 12.30 -17.65 7.41
N TYR A 724 12.46 -16.36 7.72
CA TYR A 724 11.32 -15.55 8.16
C TYR A 724 10.30 -15.28 7.04
N LEU A 725 10.74 -15.15 5.78
CA LEU A 725 9.85 -15.04 4.62
C LEU A 725 9.08 -16.33 4.38
N PHE A 726 9.74 -17.48 4.53
CA PHE A 726 9.12 -18.78 4.45
C PHE A 726 8.01 -18.90 5.50
N VAL A 727 8.30 -18.58 6.77
CA VAL A 727 7.26 -18.58 7.83
C VAL A 727 6.11 -17.64 7.48
N PHE A 728 6.38 -16.40 7.04
CA PHE A 728 5.35 -15.44 6.66
C PHE A 728 4.43 -15.97 5.54
N TYR A 729 5.01 -16.49 4.44
CA TYR A 729 4.24 -17.00 3.32
C TYR A 729 3.52 -18.31 3.65
N VAL A 730 4.14 -19.23 4.41
CA VAL A 730 3.49 -20.45 4.87
C VAL A 730 2.26 -20.11 5.71
N VAL A 731 2.37 -19.22 6.70
CA VAL A 731 1.22 -18.80 7.52
C VAL A 731 0.14 -18.17 6.65
N THR A 732 0.51 -17.28 5.72
CA THR A 732 -0.45 -16.61 4.84
C THR A 732 -1.19 -17.58 3.92
N ILE A 733 -0.47 -18.54 3.33
CA ILE A 733 -1.04 -19.57 2.43
C ILE A 733 -1.90 -20.56 3.23
N VAL A 734 -1.45 -20.99 4.42
CA VAL A 734 -2.23 -21.89 5.28
C VAL A 734 -3.54 -21.23 5.71
N LEU A 735 -3.55 -19.96 6.10
CA LEU A 735 -4.78 -19.23 6.43
C LEU A 735 -5.72 -19.10 5.24
N PHE A 736 -5.16 -18.86 4.04
CA PHE A 736 -5.95 -18.82 2.80
C PHE A 736 -6.57 -20.20 2.51
N LEU A 737 -5.75 -21.26 2.50
CA LEU A 737 -6.18 -22.62 2.17
C LEU A 737 -7.14 -23.20 3.20
N GLU A 738 -6.92 -22.96 4.49
CA GLU A 738 -7.82 -23.42 5.56
C GLU A 738 -9.23 -22.88 5.35
N ARG A 739 -9.37 -21.58 5.06
CA ARG A 739 -10.69 -20.99 4.75
C ARG A 739 -11.21 -21.41 3.39
N PHE A 740 -10.35 -21.53 2.39
CA PHE A 740 -10.76 -21.98 1.06
C PHE A 740 -11.36 -23.39 1.11
N VAL A 741 -10.69 -24.33 1.79
CA VAL A 741 -11.17 -25.71 1.99
C VAL A 741 -12.43 -25.72 2.87
N PHE A 742 -12.47 -24.93 3.95
CA PHE A 742 -13.66 -24.84 4.80
C PHE A 742 -14.91 -24.46 4.01
N TYR A 743 -14.84 -23.40 3.20
CA TYR A 743 -15.99 -22.96 2.40
C TYR A 743 -16.23 -23.79 1.13
N SER A 744 -15.26 -24.61 0.70
CA SER A 744 -15.44 -25.51 -0.44
C SER A 744 -16.12 -26.83 -0.04
N TYR A 745 -15.82 -27.37 1.16
CA TYR A 745 -16.23 -28.72 1.56
C TYR A 745 -16.97 -28.76 2.91
N PHE A 746 -16.51 -28.03 3.93
CA PHE A 746 -17.08 -28.16 5.29
C PHE A 746 -18.30 -27.26 5.54
N ALA A 747 -18.52 -26.24 4.71
CA ALA A 747 -19.62 -25.29 4.85
C ALA A 747 -20.88 -25.65 4.05
N GLU A 748 -21.00 -26.89 3.56
CA GLU A 748 -22.13 -27.32 2.71
C GLU A 748 -23.49 -27.17 3.40
N HIS A 749 -23.57 -27.42 4.72
CA HIS A 749 -24.78 -27.21 5.54
C HIS A 749 -25.31 -25.77 5.56
N THR A 750 -24.52 -24.79 5.14
CA THR A 750 -24.95 -23.37 5.06
C THR A 750 -25.47 -23.00 3.67
N ASP A 751 -25.33 -23.89 2.69
CA ASP A 751 -25.70 -23.73 1.28
C ASP A 751 -25.17 -22.46 0.57
N LEU A 752 -24.19 -21.78 1.18
CA LEU A 752 -23.58 -20.55 0.64
C LEU A 752 -22.92 -20.79 -0.72
N ARG A 753 -22.43 -22.01 -0.97
CA ARG A 753 -21.79 -22.39 -2.23
C ARG A 753 -22.79 -22.51 -3.38
N HIS A 754 -24.00 -23.01 -3.11
CA HIS A 754 -25.05 -23.06 -4.13
C HIS A 754 -25.47 -21.64 -4.55
N VAL A 755 -25.53 -20.71 -3.59
CA VAL A 755 -25.92 -19.31 -3.85
C VAL A 755 -24.81 -18.49 -4.53
N MET A 756 -23.56 -18.59 -4.05
CA MET A 756 -22.45 -17.69 -4.45
C MET A 756 -21.34 -18.36 -5.29
N GLY A 757 -21.44 -19.67 -5.53
CA GLY A 757 -20.44 -20.45 -6.27
C GLY A 757 -19.09 -20.56 -5.55
N LEU A 758 -18.02 -20.80 -6.31
CA LEU A 758 -16.64 -20.89 -5.80
C LEU A 758 -16.06 -19.53 -5.34
N GLY A 759 -16.71 -18.42 -5.71
CA GLY A 759 -16.25 -17.07 -5.34
C GLY A 759 -16.24 -16.85 -3.82
N ILE A 760 -17.12 -17.51 -3.07
CA ILE A 760 -17.13 -17.41 -1.60
C ILE A 760 -15.85 -17.99 -0.98
N ALA A 761 -15.37 -19.14 -1.47
CA ALA A 761 -14.15 -19.75 -0.96
C ALA A 761 -12.92 -18.85 -1.19
N ALA A 762 -12.82 -18.25 -2.39
CA ALA A 762 -11.73 -17.33 -2.73
C ALA A 762 -11.79 -16.01 -1.93
N THR A 763 -12.97 -15.42 -1.76
CA THR A 763 -13.16 -14.19 -0.97
C THR A 763 -12.89 -14.39 0.51
N ARG A 764 -13.28 -15.54 1.09
CA ARG A 764 -13.03 -15.85 2.50
C ARG A 764 -11.59 -16.23 2.77
N GLY A 765 -10.95 -16.98 1.86
CA GLY A 765 -9.51 -17.26 1.92
C GLY A 765 -8.70 -15.97 1.86
N SER A 766 -8.98 -15.11 0.88
CA SER A 766 -8.29 -13.82 0.75
C SER A 766 -8.56 -12.89 1.94
N ALA A 767 -9.77 -12.85 2.50
CA ALA A 767 -10.08 -12.06 3.69
C ALA A 767 -9.26 -12.48 4.92
N ALA A 768 -9.02 -13.79 5.12
CA ALA A 768 -8.18 -14.27 6.22
C ALA A 768 -6.70 -13.90 6.03
N ALA A 769 -6.17 -14.09 4.83
CA ALA A 769 -4.82 -13.65 4.47
C ALA A 769 -4.65 -12.13 4.63
N LEU A 770 -5.64 -11.33 4.22
CA LEU A 770 -5.66 -9.89 4.40
C LEU A 770 -5.67 -9.48 5.87
N SER A 771 -6.50 -10.14 6.69
CA SER A 771 -6.60 -9.85 8.11
C SER A 771 -5.26 -10.03 8.80
N PHE A 772 -4.53 -11.10 8.47
CA PHE A 772 -3.18 -11.33 8.97
C PHE A 772 -2.17 -10.28 8.47
N CYS A 773 -2.11 -10.04 7.15
CA CYS A 773 -1.16 -9.09 6.57
C CYS A 773 -1.37 -7.66 7.08
N TYR A 774 -2.61 -7.16 7.12
CA TYR A 774 -2.91 -5.83 7.64
C TYR A 774 -2.61 -5.73 9.14
N SER A 775 -2.83 -6.78 9.93
CA SER A 775 -2.48 -6.75 11.36
C SER A 775 -0.97 -6.81 11.60
N LEU A 776 -0.18 -7.34 10.66
CA LEU A 776 1.29 -7.38 10.75
C LEU A 776 1.96 -6.04 10.40
N LEU A 777 1.36 -5.22 9.52
CA LEU A 777 1.95 -3.95 9.08
C LEU A 777 2.30 -2.98 10.22
N PRO A 778 1.47 -2.76 11.26
CA PRO A 778 1.83 -1.90 12.39
C PRO A 778 3.05 -2.41 13.15
N LEU A 779 3.17 -3.73 13.35
CA LEU A 779 4.30 -4.35 14.05
C LEU A 779 5.63 -4.08 13.35
N THR A 780 5.64 -4.13 12.01
CA THR A 780 6.85 -3.82 11.22
C THR A 780 7.32 -2.38 11.38
N MET A 781 6.50 -1.49 11.95
CA MET A 781 6.79 -0.06 12.15
C MET A 781 6.94 0.34 13.63
N CYS A 782 6.96 -0.64 14.54
CA CYS A 782 7.24 -0.44 15.97
C CYS A 782 8.74 -0.30 16.22
N ARG A 783 9.28 0.90 16.02
CA ARG A 783 10.73 1.11 15.98
C ARG A 783 11.40 0.85 17.32
N ASN A 784 10.81 1.30 18.43
CA ASN A 784 11.43 1.12 19.75
C ASN A 784 11.39 -0.35 20.17
N LEU A 785 10.28 -1.04 19.88
CA LEU A 785 10.18 -2.49 20.09
C LEU A 785 11.23 -3.25 19.28
N ILE A 786 11.37 -2.95 17.99
CA ILE A 786 12.37 -3.59 17.11
C ILE A 786 13.78 -3.33 17.64
N THR A 787 14.07 -2.11 18.11
CA THR A 787 15.36 -1.79 18.73
C THR A 787 15.63 -2.63 19.98
N ARG A 788 14.63 -2.86 20.85
CA ARG A 788 14.78 -3.74 22.02
C ARG A 788 14.90 -5.22 21.65
N LEU A 789 14.12 -5.69 20.66
CA LEU A 789 14.20 -7.07 20.18
C LEU A 789 15.56 -7.39 19.54
N ARG A 790 16.30 -6.37 19.08
CA ARG A 790 17.66 -6.53 18.57
C ARG A 790 18.66 -6.97 19.65
N GLU A 791 18.43 -6.60 20.92
CA GLU A 791 19.27 -7.01 22.05
C GLU A 791 19.02 -8.48 22.46
N LEU A 792 17.92 -9.09 21.99
CA LEU A 792 17.58 -10.48 22.27
C LEU A 792 18.24 -11.44 21.26
N PRO A 793 18.48 -12.70 21.65
CA PRO A 793 19.02 -13.73 20.75
C PRO A 793 18.13 -14.02 19.53
N LEU A 794 16.87 -13.55 19.52
CA LEU A 794 15.93 -13.64 18.40
C LEU A 794 16.50 -13.04 17.10
N HIS A 795 17.38 -12.04 17.18
CA HIS A 795 18.05 -11.43 16.04
C HIS A 795 18.85 -12.45 15.19
N GLN A 796 19.27 -13.58 15.76
CA GLN A 796 19.99 -14.63 15.02
C GLN A 796 19.11 -15.34 13.99
N TYR A 797 17.78 -15.30 14.16
CA TYR A 797 16.81 -15.96 13.28
C TYR A 797 15.99 -14.96 12.45
N VAL A 798 15.71 -13.77 13.00
CA VAL A 798 14.88 -12.75 12.34
C VAL A 798 15.74 -11.52 12.02
N PRO A 799 15.85 -11.13 10.73
CA PRO A 799 16.64 -9.98 10.31
C PRO A 799 15.87 -8.67 10.56
N LEU A 800 15.86 -8.22 11.81
CA LEU A 800 15.12 -7.05 12.30
C LEU A 800 15.53 -5.73 11.62
N ASP A 801 16.73 -5.67 11.05
CA ASP A 801 17.24 -4.50 10.34
C ASP A 801 16.50 -4.23 9.02
N SER A 802 15.94 -5.29 8.42
CA SER A 802 15.18 -5.20 7.16
C SER A 802 13.68 -4.98 7.35
N HIS A 803 13.23 -4.55 8.53
CA HIS A 803 11.80 -4.32 8.84
C HIS A 803 11.07 -3.42 7.82
N VAL A 804 11.73 -2.39 7.29
CA VAL A 804 11.12 -1.50 6.26
C VAL A 804 10.97 -2.20 4.92
N GLN A 805 11.91 -3.07 4.53
CA GLN A 805 11.77 -3.85 3.29
C GLN A 805 10.69 -4.91 3.46
N PHE A 806 10.64 -5.56 4.62
CA PHE A 806 9.57 -6.49 4.95
C PHE A 806 8.20 -5.82 4.96
N HIS A 807 8.06 -4.61 5.52
CA HIS A 807 6.82 -3.84 5.46
C HIS A 807 6.30 -3.65 4.04
N LYS A 808 7.19 -3.33 3.08
CA LYS A 808 6.81 -3.19 1.66
C LYS A 808 6.34 -4.52 1.07
N LEU A 809 7.00 -5.62 1.43
CA LEU A 809 6.64 -6.95 0.97
C LEU A 809 5.26 -7.37 1.49
N VAL A 810 5.02 -7.23 2.80
CA VAL A 810 3.72 -7.50 3.42
C VAL A 810 2.63 -6.63 2.80
N ALA A 811 2.93 -5.35 2.53
CA ALA A 811 1.99 -4.45 1.87
C ALA A 811 1.67 -4.92 0.43
N LEU A 812 2.66 -5.34 -0.36
CA LEU A 812 2.44 -5.86 -1.71
C LEU A 812 1.61 -7.16 -1.70
N THR A 813 1.87 -8.05 -0.75
CA THR A 813 1.07 -9.28 -0.56
C THR A 813 -0.36 -8.95 -0.13
N ALA A 814 -0.55 -7.98 0.77
CA ALA A 814 -1.88 -7.47 1.11
C ALA A 814 -2.60 -6.85 -0.10
N LEU A 815 -1.89 -6.10 -0.96
CA LEU A 815 -2.48 -5.53 -2.17
C LEU A 815 -2.97 -6.62 -3.13
N PHE A 816 -2.16 -7.67 -3.33
CA PHE A 816 -2.55 -8.83 -4.15
C PHE A 816 -3.84 -9.48 -3.64
N PHE A 817 -3.91 -9.84 -2.35
CA PHE A 817 -5.12 -10.43 -1.80
C PHE A 817 -6.31 -9.46 -1.77
N SER A 818 -6.07 -8.14 -1.72
CA SER A 818 -7.14 -7.13 -1.76
C SER A 818 -7.82 -7.10 -3.12
N VAL A 819 -7.02 -7.24 -4.19
CA VAL A 819 -7.55 -7.36 -5.55
C VAL A 819 -8.32 -8.67 -5.72
N VAL A 820 -7.76 -9.81 -5.27
CA VAL A 820 -8.45 -11.11 -5.32
C VAL A 820 -9.77 -11.07 -4.54
N HIS A 821 -9.78 -10.46 -3.36
CA HIS A 821 -10.98 -10.30 -2.54
C HIS A 821 -12.04 -9.44 -3.23
N THR A 822 -11.63 -8.31 -3.83
CA THR A 822 -12.54 -7.40 -4.54
C THR A 822 -13.16 -8.09 -5.77
N VAL A 823 -12.33 -8.73 -6.60
CA VAL A 823 -12.78 -9.46 -7.80
C VAL A 823 -13.71 -10.61 -7.41
N GLY A 824 -13.35 -11.38 -6.37
CA GLY A 824 -14.21 -12.44 -5.86
C GLY A 824 -15.57 -11.92 -5.39
N HIS A 825 -15.62 -10.74 -4.76
CA HIS A 825 -16.89 -10.12 -4.37
C HIS A 825 -17.71 -9.63 -5.57
N CYS A 826 -17.09 -9.17 -6.65
CA CYS A 826 -17.82 -8.84 -7.88
C CYS A 826 -18.52 -10.09 -8.46
N ILE A 827 -17.82 -11.22 -8.54
CA ILE A 827 -18.39 -12.50 -9.00
C ILE A 827 -19.52 -12.95 -8.06
N ASN A 828 -19.31 -12.83 -6.76
CA ASN A 828 -20.32 -13.16 -5.76
C ASN A 828 -21.58 -12.30 -5.91
N PHE A 829 -21.45 -10.99 -6.13
CA PHE A 829 -22.60 -10.10 -6.30
C PHE A 829 -23.38 -10.41 -7.57
N TYR A 830 -22.71 -10.84 -8.64
CA TYR A 830 -23.38 -11.37 -9.82
C TYR A 830 -24.24 -12.58 -9.47
N HIS A 831 -23.66 -13.60 -8.83
CA HIS A 831 -24.40 -14.81 -8.43
C HIS A 831 -25.53 -14.50 -7.44
N VAL A 832 -25.31 -13.64 -6.45
CA VAL A 832 -26.36 -13.25 -5.50
C VAL A 832 -27.52 -12.53 -6.19
N SER A 833 -27.24 -11.74 -7.24
CA SER A 833 -28.29 -11.00 -7.96
C SER A 833 -29.09 -11.88 -8.92
N THR A 834 -28.62 -13.08 -9.25
CA THR A 834 -29.36 -14.05 -10.08
C THR A 834 -30.25 -14.98 -9.25
N GLN A 835 -30.24 -14.87 -7.92
CA GLN A 835 -30.88 -15.83 -7.01
C GLN A 835 -32.25 -15.33 -6.55
N PRO A 836 -33.23 -16.23 -6.35
CA PRO A 836 -34.53 -15.87 -5.80
C PRO A 836 -34.40 -15.44 -4.32
N VAL A 837 -35.39 -14.66 -3.85
CA VAL A 837 -35.41 -14.11 -2.48
C VAL A 837 -35.36 -15.20 -1.40
N GLU A 838 -35.93 -16.39 -1.67
CA GLU A 838 -35.88 -17.54 -0.75
C GLU A 838 -34.43 -17.97 -0.46
N ASN A 839 -33.60 -18.09 -1.50
CA ASN A 839 -32.19 -18.43 -1.37
C ASN A 839 -31.40 -17.30 -0.66
N LEU A 840 -31.80 -16.04 -0.88
CA LEU A 840 -31.19 -14.89 -0.22
C LEU A 840 -31.56 -14.79 1.28
N ARG A 841 -32.75 -15.23 1.67
CA ARG A 841 -33.15 -15.37 3.08
C ARG A 841 -32.33 -16.45 3.79
N CYS A 842 -31.93 -17.50 3.07
CA CYS A 842 -31.00 -18.51 3.58
C CYS A 842 -29.55 -17.98 3.73
N LEU A 843 -29.14 -17.04 2.87
CA LEU A 843 -27.80 -16.43 2.90
C LEU A 843 -27.54 -15.67 4.21
N THR A 844 -28.50 -14.84 4.65
CA THR A 844 -28.35 -14.02 5.85
C THR A 844 -29.67 -13.91 6.61
N LYS A 845 -29.62 -14.12 7.92
CA LYS A 845 -30.77 -13.86 8.82
C LYS A 845 -30.92 -12.39 9.22
N GLU A 846 -29.90 -11.58 8.94
CA GLU A 846 -29.79 -10.18 9.41
C GLU A 846 -30.42 -9.19 8.40
N VAL A 847 -30.53 -9.58 7.13
CA VAL A 847 -31.17 -8.78 6.08
C VAL A 847 -32.55 -9.36 5.80
N HIS A 848 -33.58 -8.58 6.09
CA HIS A 848 -34.96 -8.92 5.73
C HIS A 848 -35.32 -8.28 4.39
N PHE A 849 -35.89 -9.08 3.50
CA PHE A 849 -36.43 -8.61 2.23
C PHE A 849 -37.94 -8.82 2.23
N ASP A 850 -38.67 -7.78 1.85
CA ASP A 850 -40.09 -7.88 1.51
C ASP A 850 -40.26 -8.90 0.37
N SER A 851 -41.43 -9.54 0.29
CA SER A 851 -41.69 -10.65 -0.65
C SER A 851 -41.43 -10.29 -2.11
N ASP A 852 -41.67 -9.04 -2.50
CA ASP A 852 -41.55 -8.58 -3.89
C ASP A 852 -40.26 -7.78 -4.16
N PHE A 853 -39.43 -7.56 -3.14
CA PHE A 853 -38.24 -6.74 -3.27
C PHE A 853 -37.13 -7.52 -3.99
N LYS A 854 -36.75 -7.05 -5.18
CA LYS A 854 -35.64 -7.59 -5.97
C LYS A 854 -34.36 -6.80 -5.68
N PRO A 855 -33.40 -7.35 -4.91
CA PRO A 855 -32.18 -6.62 -4.57
C PRO A 855 -31.27 -6.49 -5.80
N THR A 856 -31.17 -5.28 -6.32
CA THR A 856 -30.30 -4.94 -7.45
C THR A 856 -28.82 -4.97 -7.06
N ILE A 857 -27.91 -4.99 -8.04
CA ILE A 857 -26.47 -4.87 -7.75
C ILE A 857 -26.15 -3.55 -7.05
N CYS A 858 -26.86 -2.48 -7.40
CA CYS A 858 -26.73 -1.18 -6.75
C CYS A 858 -27.06 -1.25 -5.26
N TYR A 859 -28.06 -2.06 -4.87
CA TYR A 859 -28.37 -2.34 -3.47
C TYR A 859 -27.14 -2.96 -2.77
N TRP A 860 -26.58 -4.02 -3.33
CA TRP A 860 -25.43 -4.72 -2.74
C TRP A 860 -24.17 -3.86 -2.63
N LEU A 861 -23.88 -3.01 -3.62
CA LEU A 861 -22.68 -2.17 -3.62
C LEU A 861 -22.81 -0.89 -2.80
N PHE A 862 -23.96 -0.22 -2.86
CA PHE A 862 -24.11 1.15 -2.32
C PHE A 862 -25.07 1.27 -1.14
N GLN A 863 -25.94 0.29 -0.90
CA GLN A 863 -26.89 0.32 0.21
C GLN A 863 -26.51 -0.63 1.35
N THR A 864 -25.61 -1.60 1.10
CA THR A 864 -25.06 -2.44 2.18
C THR A 864 -23.83 -1.81 2.83
N VAL A 865 -23.71 -1.99 4.15
CA VAL A 865 -22.54 -1.54 4.92
C VAL A 865 -21.25 -2.15 4.38
N THR A 866 -21.26 -3.44 4.00
CA THR A 866 -20.10 -4.13 3.43
C THR A 866 -19.70 -3.57 2.08
N GLY A 867 -20.65 -3.25 1.20
CA GLY A 867 -20.39 -2.70 -0.12
C GLY A 867 -19.76 -1.31 -0.04
N VAL A 868 -20.40 -0.39 0.68
CA VAL A 868 -19.92 0.99 0.82
C VAL A 868 -18.54 1.04 1.48
N SER A 869 -18.37 0.33 2.60
CA SER A 869 -17.06 0.25 3.27
C SER A 869 -15.99 -0.39 2.39
N GLY A 870 -16.34 -1.41 1.59
CA GLY A 870 -15.43 -2.07 0.66
C GLY A 870 -14.92 -1.15 -0.45
N ILE A 871 -15.81 -0.35 -1.06
CA ILE A 871 -15.43 0.63 -2.09
C ILE A 871 -14.54 1.72 -1.48
N MET A 872 -14.89 2.22 -0.29
CA MET A 872 -14.07 3.21 0.42
C MET A 872 -12.69 2.66 0.79
N LEU A 873 -12.62 1.41 1.28
CA LEU A 873 -11.36 0.72 1.57
C LEU A 873 -10.48 0.60 0.32
N TYR A 874 -11.06 0.12 -0.78
CA TYR A 874 -10.34 -0.03 -2.04
C TYR A 874 -9.76 1.31 -2.53
N ALA A 875 -10.56 2.39 -2.48
CA ALA A 875 -10.09 3.73 -2.84
C ALA A 875 -8.95 4.23 -1.93
N VAL A 876 -9.06 4.06 -0.61
CA VAL A 876 -8.00 4.44 0.34
C VAL A 876 -6.70 3.67 0.07
N VAL A 877 -6.79 2.35 -0.15
CA VAL A 877 -5.64 1.51 -0.50
C VAL A 877 -4.99 2.00 -1.78
N CYS A 878 -5.75 2.24 -2.86
CA CYS A 878 -5.22 2.75 -4.12
C CYS A 878 -4.47 4.08 -3.93
N VAL A 879 -5.05 5.04 -3.21
CA VAL A 879 -4.41 6.33 -2.92
C VAL A 879 -3.11 6.13 -2.13
N MET A 880 -3.10 5.29 -1.11
CA MET A 880 -1.90 5.03 -0.31
C MET A 880 -0.78 4.43 -1.16
N PHE A 881 -1.05 3.41 -1.97
CA PHE A 881 -0.03 2.74 -2.80
C PHE A 881 0.54 3.65 -3.89
N ILE A 882 -0.29 4.47 -4.54
CA ILE A 882 0.15 5.37 -5.60
C ILE A 882 1.08 6.45 -5.06
N PHE A 883 0.74 7.08 -3.94
CA PHE A 883 1.62 8.09 -3.33
C PHE A 883 2.84 7.48 -2.64
N ALA A 884 2.78 6.20 -2.23
CA ALA A 884 3.93 5.44 -1.73
C ALA A 884 4.89 4.99 -2.85
N HIS A 885 4.48 5.05 -4.12
CA HIS A 885 5.30 4.62 -5.25
C HIS A 885 6.64 5.41 -5.29
N PRO A 886 7.80 4.75 -5.48
CA PRO A 886 9.13 5.38 -5.33
C PRO A 886 9.31 6.68 -6.14
N ARG A 887 8.82 6.70 -7.40
CA ARG A 887 8.91 7.87 -8.29
C ARG A 887 8.09 9.07 -7.80
N ILE A 888 6.91 8.83 -7.22
CA ILE A 888 6.01 9.88 -6.72
C ILE A 888 6.52 10.39 -5.39
N ARG A 889 6.90 9.48 -4.48
CA ARG A 889 7.47 9.80 -3.17
C ARG A 889 8.69 10.71 -3.25
N GLN A 890 9.59 10.48 -4.20
CA GLN A 890 10.78 11.33 -4.41
C GLN A 890 10.43 12.78 -4.79
N LYS A 891 9.33 12.99 -5.54
CA LYS A 891 8.92 14.32 -6.00
C LYS A 891 7.96 15.02 -5.03
N ALA A 892 7.11 14.27 -4.34
CA ALA A 892 6.00 14.75 -3.54
C ALA A 892 5.99 14.19 -2.10
N TYR A 893 7.14 14.21 -1.41
CA TYR A 893 7.33 13.59 -0.09
C TYR A 893 6.34 14.06 1.01
N LYS A 894 5.94 15.34 1.01
CA LYS A 894 4.93 15.85 1.96
C LYS A 894 3.57 15.16 1.78
N TYR A 895 3.15 14.96 0.54
CA TYR A 895 1.88 14.32 0.22
C TYR A 895 1.92 12.82 0.52
N PHE A 896 3.07 12.17 0.32
CA PHE A 896 3.28 10.79 0.76
C PHE A 896 2.96 10.61 2.24
N TRP A 897 3.50 11.44 3.15
CA TRP A 897 3.19 11.32 4.58
C TRP A 897 1.72 11.61 4.88
N SER A 898 1.12 12.58 4.21
CA SER A 898 -0.30 12.92 4.38
C SER A 898 -1.23 11.78 3.97
N THR A 899 -0.98 11.15 2.80
CA THR A 899 -1.81 10.05 2.32
C THR A 899 -1.51 8.75 3.04
N HIS A 900 -0.26 8.49 3.41
CA HIS A 900 0.09 7.32 4.19
C HIS A 900 -0.53 7.38 5.59
N GLY A 901 -0.77 8.57 6.16
CA GLY A 901 -1.53 8.79 7.39
C GLY A 901 -2.99 8.31 7.36
N LEU A 902 -3.55 8.04 6.17
CA LEU A 902 -4.88 7.45 6.02
C LEU A 902 -4.98 6.00 6.52
N TYR A 903 -3.88 5.38 6.96
CA TYR A 903 -3.92 4.06 7.59
C TYR A 903 -4.87 3.99 8.80
N VAL A 904 -5.08 5.09 9.51
CA VAL A 904 -6.05 5.15 10.63
C VAL A 904 -7.47 4.96 10.11
N LEU A 905 -7.82 5.65 9.01
CA LEU A 905 -9.10 5.48 8.33
C LEU A 905 -9.25 4.07 7.76
N LEU A 906 -8.17 3.52 7.18
CA LEU A 906 -8.13 2.14 6.67
C LEU A 906 -8.54 1.13 7.76
N TYR A 907 -7.90 1.17 8.94
CA TYR A 907 -8.22 0.23 10.01
C TYR A 907 -9.63 0.42 10.59
N LEU A 908 -10.10 1.66 10.72
CA LEU A 908 -11.47 1.95 11.14
C LEU A 908 -12.49 1.35 10.17
N LEU A 909 -12.27 1.53 8.86
CA LEU A 909 -13.12 0.95 7.83
C LEU A 909 -13.02 -0.59 7.80
N CYS A 910 -11.84 -1.18 8.03
CA CYS A 910 -11.70 -2.65 8.12
C CYS A 910 -12.50 -3.25 9.28
N LEU A 911 -12.59 -2.56 10.42
CA LEU A 911 -13.42 -2.98 11.55
C LEU A 911 -14.91 -2.91 11.20
N VAL A 912 -15.34 -1.84 10.52
CA VAL A 912 -16.74 -1.67 10.08
C VAL A 912 -17.14 -2.65 8.98
N HIS A 913 -16.23 -2.95 8.06
CA HIS A 913 -16.50 -3.76 6.88
C HIS A 913 -17.03 -5.17 7.19
N GLY A 914 -16.62 -5.75 8.32
CA GLY A 914 -17.09 -7.08 8.75
C GLY A 914 -18.37 -7.08 9.62
N LEU A 915 -18.89 -5.92 10.02
CA LEU A 915 -19.95 -5.83 11.05
C LEU A 915 -21.31 -6.37 10.61
N ALA A 916 -21.64 -6.26 9.32
CA ALA A 916 -22.95 -6.65 8.80
C ALA A 916 -23.17 -8.17 8.69
N LYS A 917 -22.18 -8.99 9.06
CA LYS A 917 -22.27 -10.46 9.17
C LYS A 917 -22.85 -11.23 7.97
N ILE A 918 -22.90 -10.63 6.77
CA ILE A 918 -23.57 -11.19 5.57
C ILE A 918 -23.18 -12.65 5.33
N THR A 919 -21.90 -12.98 5.41
CA THR A 919 -21.40 -14.32 5.11
C THR A 919 -20.89 -15.05 6.37
N GLY A 920 -20.95 -14.43 7.56
CA GLY A 920 -20.35 -14.95 8.80
C GLY A 920 -19.76 -13.86 9.71
N SER A 921 -19.34 -14.26 10.92
CA SER A 921 -18.92 -13.34 11.99
C SER A 921 -17.61 -12.59 11.70
N PRO A 922 -17.47 -11.32 12.16
CA PRO A 922 -16.25 -10.54 11.98
C PRO A 922 -15.09 -11.13 12.78
N ARG A 923 -13.99 -11.46 12.09
CA ARG A 923 -12.77 -12.01 12.70
C ARG A 923 -11.57 -11.07 12.68
N PHE A 924 -11.64 -9.97 11.92
CA PHE A 924 -10.52 -9.04 11.76
C PHE A 924 -10.01 -8.49 13.10
N TRP A 925 -10.91 -8.16 14.03
CA TRP A 925 -10.55 -7.63 15.35
C TRP A 925 -9.66 -8.58 16.17
N ILE A 926 -9.83 -9.90 16.01
CA ILE A 926 -9.02 -10.92 16.69
C ILE A 926 -7.56 -10.82 16.27
N PHE A 927 -7.31 -10.60 14.97
CA PHE A 927 -5.95 -10.40 14.44
C PHE A 927 -5.39 -9.02 14.80
N PHE A 928 -6.24 -8.00 14.85
CA PHE A 928 -5.80 -6.60 14.92
C PHE A 928 -5.51 -6.11 16.34
N VAL A 929 -6.27 -6.54 17.36
CA VAL A 929 -6.18 -5.97 18.73
C VAL A 929 -4.77 -6.07 19.32
N GLY A 930 -4.13 -7.25 19.28
CA GLY A 930 -2.79 -7.43 19.83
C GLY A 930 -1.74 -6.51 19.18
N PRO A 931 -1.57 -6.57 17.84
CA PRO A 931 -0.70 -5.66 17.09
C PRO A 931 -1.00 -4.17 17.30
N ALA A 932 -2.27 -3.78 17.37
CA ALA A 932 -2.68 -2.40 17.57
C ALA A 932 -2.26 -1.87 18.95
N VAL A 933 -2.43 -2.67 20.00
CA VAL A 933 -1.99 -2.31 21.37
C VAL A 933 -0.47 -2.14 21.41
N ILE A 934 0.29 -3.07 20.81
CA ILE A 934 1.75 -2.99 20.75
C ILE A 934 2.20 -1.72 20.01
N PHE A 935 1.58 -1.41 18.87
CA PHE A 935 1.87 -0.20 18.11
C PHE A 935 1.52 1.08 18.87
N ALA A 936 0.39 1.11 19.57
CA ALA A 936 -0.01 2.24 20.40
C ALA A 936 1.01 2.50 21.52
N LEU A 937 1.45 1.44 22.23
CA LEU A 937 2.49 1.55 23.25
C LEU A 937 3.82 2.04 22.68
N ASP A 938 4.26 1.51 21.53
CA ASP A 938 5.48 1.99 20.84
C ASP A 938 5.37 3.47 20.48
N LYS A 939 4.20 3.93 20.02
CA LYS A 939 3.98 5.35 19.71
C LYS A 939 3.94 6.25 20.94
N VAL A 940 3.35 5.79 22.05
CA VAL A 940 3.38 6.53 23.32
C VAL A 940 4.83 6.73 23.77
N VAL A 941 5.66 5.67 23.72
CA VAL A 941 7.09 5.76 24.04
C VAL A 941 7.82 6.71 23.09
N SER A 942 7.55 6.66 21.78
CA SER A 942 8.13 7.61 20.81
C SER A 942 7.68 9.06 21.01
N LEU A 943 6.48 9.30 21.54
CA LEU A 943 5.99 10.66 21.81
C LEU A 943 6.65 11.25 23.07
N GLN A 944 7.04 10.41 24.02
CA GLN A 944 7.75 10.82 25.24
C GLN A 944 9.20 11.27 24.97
N THR A 945 9.82 10.84 23.86
CA THR A 945 11.20 11.21 23.49
C THR A 945 11.31 12.48 22.64
N LYS A 946 10.31 13.37 22.68
CA LYS A 946 10.24 14.57 21.82
C LYS A 946 11.23 15.69 22.18
N PHE A 947 11.79 16.28 21.11
CA PHE A 947 12.62 17.49 20.97
C PHE A 947 13.32 18.03 22.21
N VAL A 948 14.63 17.84 22.28
CA VAL A 948 15.49 18.62 23.17
C VAL A 948 15.93 19.89 22.43
N GLU A 949 15.66 21.05 23.02
CA GLU A 949 16.28 22.31 22.60
C GLU A 949 17.69 22.39 23.18
N LEU A 950 18.67 22.60 22.31
CA LEU A 950 20.09 22.56 22.62
C LEU A 950 20.76 23.85 22.18
N ASP A 951 21.70 24.33 22.98
CA ASP A 951 22.50 25.51 22.67
C ASP A 951 23.61 25.14 21.67
N ILE A 952 23.87 26.07 20.75
CA ILE A 952 25.00 26.00 19.82
C ILE A 952 26.26 26.43 20.58
N LEU A 953 27.31 25.61 20.52
CA LEU A 953 28.60 25.89 21.15
C LEU A 953 29.52 26.68 20.22
N ASP A 954 29.61 26.25 18.96
CA ASP A 954 30.54 26.82 17.99
C ASP A 954 30.05 26.56 16.55
N THR A 955 30.31 27.50 15.64
CA THR A 955 29.95 27.40 14.22
C THR A 955 31.07 27.94 13.35
N GLU A 956 31.55 27.12 12.42
CA GLU A 956 32.65 27.49 11.52
C GLU A 956 32.24 27.37 10.04
N LEU A 957 32.59 28.38 9.26
CA LEU A 957 32.40 28.40 7.82
C LEU A 957 33.65 27.86 7.12
N LEU A 958 33.64 26.57 6.83
CA LEU A 958 34.74 25.89 6.16
C LEU A 958 34.77 26.22 4.66
N PRO A 959 35.93 26.10 4.00
CA PRO A 959 36.07 26.19 2.55
C PRO A 959 35.14 25.22 1.79
N SER A 960 34.95 25.45 0.49
CA SER A 960 34.10 24.59 -0.36
C SER A 960 32.65 24.46 0.14
N ASP A 961 32.04 25.55 0.61
CA ASP A 961 30.62 25.63 0.96
C ASP A 961 30.15 24.66 2.07
N VAL A 962 31.01 24.31 3.03
CA VAL A 962 30.67 23.44 4.18
C VAL A 962 30.57 24.26 5.47
N THR A 963 29.54 24.00 6.27
CA THR A 963 29.32 24.68 7.57
C THR A 963 29.41 23.64 8.68
N MET A 964 30.33 23.82 9.62
CA MET A 964 30.41 22.99 10.82
C MET A 964 29.53 23.61 11.90
N VAL A 965 28.66 22.81 12.52
CA VAL A 965 27.83 23.23 13.66
C VAL A 965 28.09 22.29 14.83
N LYS A 966 28.66 22.83 15.92
CA LYS A 966 28.87 22.15 17.20
C LYS A 966 27.82 22.61 18.19
N PHE A 967 27.13 21.69 18.85
CA PHE A 967 26.08 21.97 19.81
C PHE A 967 26.16 21.05 21.03
N ARG A 968 25.53 21.47 22.14
CA ARG A 968 25.62 20.78 23.43
C ARG A 968 25.01 19.38 23.35
N ARG A 969 25.67 18.40 23.96
CA ARG A 969 25.13 17.04 24.10
C ARG A 969 24.12 16.97 25.25
N PRO A 970 22.90 16.43 25.06
CA PRO A 970 21.98 16.17 26.16
C PRO A 970 22.53 15.08 27.11
N PRO A 971 22.32 15.19 28.44
CA PRO A 971 22.94 14.29 29.43
C PRO A 971 22.56 12.80 29.25
N ASN A 972 21.34 12.52 28.80
CA ASN A 972 20.86 11.15 28.56
C ASN A 972 20.95 10.72 27.08
N PHE A 973 21.66 11.47 26.24
CA PHE A 973 21.76 11.19 24.81
C PHE A 973 22.87 10.17 24.53
N LYS A 974 22.47 8.91 24.36
CA LYS A 974 23.33 7.81 23.91
C LYS A 974 23.12 7.61 22.41
N TYR A 975 24.21 7.60 21.66
CA TYR A 975 24.22 7.32 20.22
C TYR A 975 25.43 6.46 19.86
N LEU A 976 25.37 5.79 18.72
CA LEU A 976 26.44 4.97 18.15
C LEU A 976 27.06 5.71 16.96
N SER A 977 28.34 5.43 16.70
CA SER A 977 29.08 6.00 15.57
C SER A 977 28.41 5.66 14.24
N GLY A 978 28.33 6.66 13.36
CA GLY A 978 27.64 6.56 12.07
C GLY A 978 26.13 6.80 12.11
N GLN A 979 25.52 7.03 13.28
CA GLN A 979 24.12 7.47 13.37
C GLN A 979 23.92 8.91 12.90
N TRP A 980 22.71 9.23 12.50
CA TRP A 980 22.31 10.56 12.07
C TRP A 980 21.16 11.10 12.92
N VAL A 981 21.02 12.41 12.91
CA VAL A 981 20.00 13.14 13.66
C VAL A 981 19.22 14.03 12.72
N ARG A 982 18.00 14.40 13.10
CA ARG A 982 17.29 15.50 12.45
C ARG A 982 17.50 16.77 13.23
N LEU A 983 17.89 17.80 12.50
CA LEU A 983 18.24 19.08 13.05
C LEU A 983 17.29 20.13 12.49
N GLY A 984 16.67 20.90 13.39
CA GLY A 984 15.86 22.06 13.07
C GLY A 984 16.35 23.28 13.84
N LEU A 985 16.36 24.45 13.23
CA LEU A 985 16.76 25.72 13.88
C LEU A 985 15.55 26.62 14.06
N THR A 986 15.43 27.20 15.25
CA THR A 986 14.31 28.08 15.62
C THR A 986 14.20 29.32 14.75
N GLY A 987 15.32 29.96 14.39
CA GLY A 987 15.37 31.22 13.64
C GLY A 987 15.32 31.10 12.11
N LEU A 988 15.32 29.89 11.55
CA LEU A 988 15.15 29.67 10.11
C LEU A 988 13.67 29.43 9.76
N GLN A 989 13.16 28.27 10.15
CA GLN A 989 11.76 27.87 10.04
C GLN A 989 11.44 26.84 11.14
N PRO A 990 10.57 27.18 12.11
CA PRO A 990 10.36 26.33 13.28
C PRO A 990 9.77 24.93 13.00
N GLY A 991 9.27 24.64 11.80
CA GLY A 991 8.70 23.33 11.46
C GLY A 991 9.55 22.45 10.54
N GLU A 992 10.70 22.93 10.06
CA GLU A 992 11.48 22.25 9.03
C GLU A 992 12.72 21.55 9.64
N PHE A 993 12.75 20.22 9.55
CA PHE A 993 13.83 19.36 10.04
C PHE A 993 14.57 18.72 8.86
N HIS A 994 15.91 18.68 8.95
CA HIS A 994 16.77 18.05 7.95
C HIS A 994 17.66 17.00 8.61
N SER A 995 17.93 15.90 7.90
CA SER A 995 18.76 14.80 8.38
C SER A 995 20.25 15.08 8.15
N PHE A 996 21.06 14.97 9.19
CA PHE A 996 22.52 15.09 9.13
C PHE A 996 23.20 14.01 9.97
N THR A 997 24.26 13.41 9.43
CA THR A 997 25.09 12.44 10.13
C THR A 997 25.89 13.13 11.24
N LEU A 998 25.96 12.51 12.42
CA LEU A 998 26.82 12.97 13.50
C LEU A 998 28.28 12.69 13.14
N THR A 999 29.08 13.73 13.07
CA THR A 999 30.53 13.61 12.83
C THR A 999 31.33 13.46 14.12
N SER A 1000 30.75 13.84 15.26
CA SER A 1000 31.31 13.65 16.60
C SER A 1000 31.27 12.19 17.03
N ALA A 1001 32.26 11.74 17.79
CA ALA A 1001 32.30 10.38 18.33
C ALA A 1001 31.47 10.23 19.62
N PRO A 1002 30.90 9.04 19.91
CA PRO A 1002 30.03 8.81 21.08
C PRO A 1002 30.64 9.12 22.45
N HIS A 1003 31.96 9.20 22.55
CA HIS A 1003 32.68 9.56 23.79
C HIS A 1003 32.86 11.07 23.96
N GLU A 1004 32.56 11.89 22.94
CA GLU A 1004 32.71 13.35 23.01
C GLU A 1004 31.56 14.01 23.79
N ASN A 1005 31.88 15.11 24.48
CA ASN A 1005 30.93 15.87 25.31
C ASN A 1005 30.03 16.84 24.51
N HIS A 1006 30.24 16.90 23.19
CA HIS A 1006 29.48 17.74 22.27
C HIS A 1006 29.01 16.93 21.07
N LEU A 1007 28.04 17.45 20.33
CA LEU A 1007 27.59 16.88 19.07
C LEU A 1007 28.03 17.81 17.93
N SER A 1008 28.55 17.25 16.85
CA SER A 1008 28.97 18.02 15.67
C SER A 1008 28.33 17.48 14.39
N VAL A 1009 27.98 18.39 13.48
CA VAL A 1009 27.52 18.06 12.12
C VAL A 1009 28.23 18.94 11.09
N HIS A 1010 28.57 18.34 9.95
CA HIS A 1010 29.16 19.04 8.79
C HIS A 1010 28.11 19.16 7.69
N VAL A 1011 27.64 20.38 7.43
CA VAL A 1011 26.53 20.66 6.52
C VAL A 1011 27.02 21.27 5.22
N LYS A 1012 26.90 20.52 4.13
CA LYS A 1012 27.17 21.01 2.77
C LYS A 1012 26.04 21.90 2.26
N ALA A 1013 26.36 23.09 1.73
CA ALA A 1013 25.37 24.01 1.18
C ALA A 1013 24.89 23.58 -0.23
N GLN A 1014 23.88 22.71 -0.28
CA GLN A 1014 23.32 22.20 -1.55
C GLN A 1014 21.89 22.71 -1.85
N GLY A 1015 21.09 22.96 -0.81
CA GLY A 1015 19.67 23.32 -0.93
C GLY A 1015 19.33 24.69 -0.35
N PRO A 1016 18.08 25.16 -0.53
CA PRO A 1016 17.65 26.46 -0.01
C PRO A 1016 17.78 26.57 1.51
N TRP A 1017 17.52 25.50 2.25
CA TRP A 1017 17.64 25.49 3.72
C TRP A 1017 19.11 25.54 4.16
N THR A 1018 19.98 24.70 3.58
CA THR A 1018 21.41 24.67 3.92
C THR A 1018 22.14 25.95 3.50
N TRP A 1019 21.70 26.61 2.43
CA TRP A 1019 22.20 27.94 2.06
C TRP A 1019 21.74 29.02 3.03
N ARG A 1020 20.50 28.96 3.51
CA ARG A 1020 20.03 29.88 4.56
C ARG A 1020 20.79 29.67 5.87
N LEU A 1021 21.07 28.42 6.22
CA LEU A 1021 21.92 28.06 7.36
C LEU A 1021 23.29 28.74 7.25
N ARG A 1022 24.00 28.51 6.14
CA ARG A 1022 25.32 29.10 5.89
C ARG A 1022 25.30 30.63 5.92
N ASN A 1023 24.35 31.24 5.21
CA ASN A 1023 24.21 32.71 5.13
C ASN A 1023 23.76 33.35 6.44
N HIS A 1024 23.23 32.57 7.39
CA HIS A 1024 22.82 33.05 8.70
C HIS A 1024 24.03 33.17 9.64
N PHE A 1025 24.96 32.20 9.56
CA PHE A 1025 26.21 32.21 10.34
C PHE A 1025 27.35 32.98 9.66
N ASP A 1026 27.09 33.66 8.54
CA ASP A 1026 28.06 34.54 7.88
C ASP A 1026 28.32 35.80 8.73
N PRO A 1027 29.59 36.05 9.15
CA PRO A 1027 29.95 37.21 9.97
C PRO A 1027 29.52 38.55 9.36
N ASN A 1028 29.50 38.65 8.03
CA ASN A 1028 29.14 39.88 7.32
C ASN A 1028 27.63 40.14 7.28
N SER A 1029 26.81 39.20 7.75
CA SER A 1029 25.36 39.23 7.60
C SER A 1029 24.61 40.14 8.59
N GLY A 1030 25.31 40.72 9.58
CA GLY A 1030 24.76 41.63 10.59
C GLY A 1030 23.73 41.01 11.54
N ARG A 1031 23.54 39.69 11.53
CA ARG A 1031 22.54 38.95 12.33
C ARG A 1031 23.14 38.11 13.46
N ALA A 1032 24.42 38.33 13.78
CA ALA A 1032 25.22 37.52 14.69
C ALA A 1032 24.75 37.50 16.18
N HIS A 1033 23.68 38.23 16.55
CA HIS A 1033 23.29 38.44 17.95
C HIS A 1033 22.00 37.75 18.43
N GLU A 1034 21.27 36.99 17.60
CA GLU A 1034 20.15 36.17 18.10
C GLU A 1034 20.66 34.79 18.57
N VAL A 1035 20.55 34.50 19.87
CA VAL A 1035 20.87 33.19 20.45
C VAL A 1035 19.93 32.14 19.84
N GLN A 1036 20.47 31.31 18.95
CA GLN A 1036 19.74 30.25 18.27
C GLN A 1036 19.81 28.94 19.07
N LYS A 1037 18.65 28.28 19.19
CA LYS A 1037 18.58 26.92 19.72
C LYS A 1037 18.39 25.92 18.59
N VAL A 1038 19.11 24.81 18.71
CA VAL A 1038 18.98 23.63 17.85
C VAL A 1038 17.92 22.72 18.46
N ARG A 1039 16.93 22.31 17.67
CA ARG A 1039 16.02 21.23 18.02
C ARG A 1039 16.51 19.94 17.39
N LEU A 1040 16.74 18.97 18.26
CA LEU A 1040 17.26 17.66 17.91
C LEU A 1040 16.16 16.61 17.95
N GLU A 1041 16.04 15.81 16.90
CA GLU A 1041 15.25 14.59 16.85
C GLU A 1041 16.20 13.41 16.53
N GLY A 1042 16.14 12.32 17.29
CA GLY A 1042 17.04 11.17 17.09
C GLY A 1042 17.68 10.69 18.40
N PRO A 1043 18.70 9.82 18.33
CA PRO A 1043 19.43 9.40 17.13
C PRO A 1043 18.63 8.43 16.25
N TYR A 1044 18.86 8.51 14.93
CA TYR A 1044 18.29 7.64 13.92
C TYR A 1044 19.38 6.87 13.18
N GLY A 1045 18.96 5.75 12.58
CA GLY A 1045 19.87 4.78 11.99
C GLY A 1045 20.26 3.71 13.02
N GLY A 1046 20.33 2.46 12.58
CA GLY A 1046 21.08 1.44 13.29
C GLY A 1046 22.49 1.52 12.74
N GLY A 1047 23.45 1.97 13.54
CA GLY A 1047 24.85 1.80 13.16
C GLY A 1047 25.10 0.31 13.11
N ASN A 1048 25.04 -0.31 11.94
CA ASN A 1048 25.55 -1.65 11.73
C ASN A 1048 27.08 -1.54 11.88
N GLN A 1049 27.52 -1.45 13.12
CA GLN A 1049 28.92 -1.41 13.50
C GLN A 1049 29.51 -2.83 13.44
N ASP A 1050 29.03 -3.67 12.54
CA ASP A 1050 29.42 -5.09 12.47
C ASP A 1050 30.93 -5.27 12.27
N TRP A 1051 31.66 -4.21 11.93
CA TRP A 1051 33.12 -4.17 11.88
C TRP A 1051 33.80 -4.64 13.17
N TYR A 1052 33.22 -4.45 14.37
CA TYR A 1052 33.81 -4.99 15.61
C TYR A 1052 33.74 -6.53 15.70
N LYS A 1053 32.85 -7.18 14.93
CA LYS A 1053 32.67 -8.65 14.90
C LYS A 1053 33.76 -9.35 14.09
N PHE A 1054 34.50 -8.61 13.26
CA PHE A 1054 35.52 -9.16 12.36
C PHE A 1054 36.92 -8.87 12.88
N GLU A 1055 37.83 -9.83 12.77
CA GLU A 1055 39.24 -9.61 13.12
C GLU A 1055 39.94 -8.63 12.18
N VAL A 1056 39.52 -8.62 10.91
CA VAL A 1056 39.99 -7.70 9.88
C VAL A 1056 38.78 -7.08 9.22
N ALA A 1057 38.76 -5.75 9.13
CA ALA A 1057 37.69 -4.99 8.48
C ALA A 1057 38.25 -4.10 7.37
N VAL A 1058 37.58 -4.09 6.22
CA VAL A 1058 37.86 -3.20 5.09
C VAL A 1058 36.72 -2.20 4.99
N MET A 1059 36.97 -0.95 5.35
CA MET A 1059 36.00 0.14 5.33
C MET A 1059 36.21 1.00 4.08
N VAL A 1060 35.21 1.08 3.21
CA VAL A 1060 35.26 1.82 1.94
C VAL A 1060 34.28 3.00 2.00
N GLY A 1061 34.81 4.22 1.98
CA GLY A 1061 34.04 5.46 1.93
C GLY A 1061 34.07 6.09 0.55
N GLY A 1062 32.90 6.31 -0.07
CA GLY A 1062 32.76 6.89 -1.41
C GLY A 1062 32.00 8.22 -1.40
N GLY A 1063 32.64 9.31 -1.83
CA GLY A 1063 32.00 10.63 -1.91
C GLY A 1063 31.36 11.08 -0.59
N ILE A 1064 30.06 11.43 -0.60
CA ILE A 1064 29.32 11.82 0.62
C ILE A 1064 29.23 10.73 1.70
N GLY A 1065 29.38 9.46 1.31
CA GLY A 1065 29.36 8.31 2.21
C GLY A 1065 30.57 8.22 3.14
N VAL A 1066 31.52 9.15 3.05
CA VAL A 1066 32.67 9.25 3.95
C VAL A 1066 32.32 9.91 5.30
N THR A 1067 31.31 10.78 5.33
CA THR A 1067 30.92 11.57 6.53
C THR A 1067 30.70 10.74 7.80
N PRO A 1068 30.01 9.57 7.77
CA PRO A 1068 29.82 8.71 8.94
C PRO A 1068 31.14 8.11 9.47
N TYR A 1069 32.11 7.87 8.58
CA TYR A 1069 33.40 7.31 8.96
C TYR A 1069 34.23 8.26 9.82
N ALA A 1070 33.94 9.57 9.82
CA ALA A 1070 34.56 10.51 10.76
C ALA A 1070 34.32 10.10 12.21
N SER A 1071 33.06 9.80 12.54
CA SER A 1071 32.69 9.33 13.87
C SER A 1071 33.17 7.89 14.13
N ILE A 1072 33.10 6.99 13.14
CA ILE A 1072 33.50 5.58 13.30
C ILE A 1072 35.00 5.44 13.55
N LEU A 1073 35.84 6.16 12.80
CA LEU A 1073 37.30 6.07 12.92
C LEU A 1073 37.80 6.65 14.25
N ASN A 1074 37.23 7.77 14.70
CA ASN A 1074 37.57 8.38 15.99
C ASN A 1074 37.14 7.47 17.16
N ASP A 1075 35.95 6.85 17.07
CA ASP A 1075 35.47 5.87 18.05
C ASP A 1075 36.30 4.57 18.07
N LEU A 1076 36.72 4.08 16.90
CA LEU A 1076 37.62 2.93 16.76
C LEU A 1076 38.94 3.16 17.50
N VAL A 1077 39.62 4.28 17.22
CA VAL A 1077 40.93 4.61 17.82
C VAL A 1077 40.81 4.91 19.31
N PHE A 1078 39.72 5.55 19.74
CA PHE A 1078 39.43 5.72 21.16
C PHE A 1078 39.20 4.38 21.87
N GLY A 1079 38.48 3.45 21.23
CA GLY A 1079 38.20 2.11 21.75
C GLY A 1079 39.45 1.27 21.95
N THR A 1080 40.42 1.34 21.03
CA THR A 1080 41.69 0.61 21.13
C THR A 1080 42.64 1.23 22.15
N SER A 1081 42.76 2.57 22.20
CA SER A 1081 43.66 3.27 23.12
C SER A 1081 43.25 3.17 24.60
N THR A 1082 41.94 3.12 24.89
CA THR A 1082 41.43 3.09 26.28
C THR A 1082 41.21 1.68 26.82
N ASN A 1083 41.49 0.63 26.03
CA ASN A 1083 41.23 -0.77 26.36
C ASN A 1083 39.77 -1.04 26.82
N ARG A 1084 38.83 -0.12 26.53
CA ARG A 1084 37.42 -0.17 26.93
C ARG A 1084 36.70 -1.40 26.39
N TYR A 1085 37.26 -1.97 25.34
CA TYR A 1085 36.86 -3.22 24.75
C TYR A 1085 38.03 -4.21 24.83
N SER A 1086 38.31 -4.73 26.02
CA SER A 1086 39.36 -5.74 26.29
C SER A 1086 39.10 -7.13 25.63
N GLY A 1087 38.27 -7.17 24.58
CA GLY A 1087 37.87 -8.36 23.83
C GLY A 1087 37.44 -8.08 22.37
N VAL A 1088 37.87 -6.95 21.77
CA VAL A 1088 37.62 -6.67 20.34
C VAL A 1088 38.38 -7.68 19.49
N ALA A 1089 37.66 -8.38 18.61
CA ALA A 1089 38.27 -9.26 17.63
C ALA A 1089 39.12 -8.46 16.61
N CYS A 1090 38.68 -7.24 16.27
CA CYS A 1090 39.27 -6.38 15.23
C CYS A 1090 40.70 -5.94 15.56
N LYS A 1091 41.67 -6.58 14.91
CA LYS A 1091 43.12 -6.34 15.03
C LYS A 1091 43.62 -5.34 13.98
N LYS A 1092 42.96 -5.26 12.82
CA LYS A 1092 43.40 -4.41 11.69
C LYS A 1092 42.21 -3.87 10.91
N VAL A 1093 42.24 -2.57 10.59
CA VAL A 1093 41.24 -1.90 9.76
C VAL A 1093 41.90 -1.21 8.57
N TYR A 1094 41.46 -1.57 7.37
CA TYR A 1094 41.83 -0.88 6.13
C TYR A 1094 40.74 0.13 5.78
N PHE A 1095 41.06 1.42 5.78
CA PHE A 1095 40.13 2.46 5.37
C PHE A 1095 40.50 3.00 3.98
N LEU A 1096 39.65 2.71 3.00
CA LEU A 1096 39.79 3.17 1.62
C LEU A 1096 38.82 4.33 1.39
N TRP A 1097 39.35 5.53 1.26
CA TRP A 1097 38.56 6.69 0.87
C TRP A 1097 38.67 6.93 -0.63
N ILE A 1098 37.54 6.80 -1.34
CA ILE A 1098 37.47 6.95 -2.79
C ILE A 1098 36.67 8.22 -3.11
N CYS A 1099 37.34 9.20 -3.70
CA CYS A 1099 36.69 10.44 -4.09
C CYS A 1099 37.23 10.94 -5.45
N PRO A 1100 36.43 11.68 -6.23
CA PRO A 1100 36.95 12.34 -7.42
C PRO A 1100 37.98 13.42 -7.07
N SER A 1101 37.67 14.25 -6.08
CA SER A 1101 38.51 15.36 -5.59
C SER A 1101 38.21 15.57 -4.10
N HIS A 1102 39.16 16.19 -3.37
CA HIS A 1102 38.98 16.56 -1.96
C HIS A 1102 37.96 17.68 -1.75
N ARG A 1103 37.42 18.28 -2.82
CA ARG A 1103 36.46 19.39 -2.74
C ARG A 1103 35.23 19.03 -1.91
N HIS A 1104 34.88 19.88 -0.93
CA HIS A 1104 33.81 19.73 0.07
C HIS A 1104 34.09 18.72 1.21
N PHE A 1105 35.23 18.05 1.20
CA PHE A 1105 35.64 17.08 2.23
C PHE A 1105 37.02 17.41 2.79
N GLU A 1106 37.45 18.66 2.66
CA GLU A 1106 38.74 19.14 3.16
C GLU A 1106 38.81 18.97 4.69
N TRP A 1107 37.72 19.26 5.39
CA TRP A 1107 37.58 19.04 6.84
C TRP A 1107 37.81 17.58 7.26
N PHE A 1108 37.56 16.61 6.37
CA PHE A 1108 37.75 15.20 6.68
C PHE A 1108 39.25 14.83 6.70
N ILE A 1109 40.10 15.55 5.97
CA ILE A 1109 41.56 15.41 6.07
C ILE A 1109 42.03 15.78 7.47
N ASP A 1110 41.45 16.83 8.07
CA ASP A 1110 41.78 17.25 9.43
C ASP A 1110 41.34 16.20 10.45
N VAL A 1111 40.15 15.61 10.27
CA VAL A 1111 39.70 14.47 11.09
C VAL A 1111 40.63 13.26 10.95
N LEU A 1112 41.04 12.89 9.73
CA LEU A 1112 41.98 11.79 9.52
C LEU A 1112 43.32 12.04 10.20
N ARG A 1113 43.81 13.29 10.18
CA ARG A 1113 45.04 13.68 10.86
C ARG A 1113 44.94 13.48 12.37
N ASP A 1114 43.81 13.87 12.96
CA ASP A 1114 43.56 13.66 14.39
C ASP A 1114 43.45 12.18 14.76
N VAL A 1115 42.81 11.38 13.91
CA VAL A 1115 42.70 9.92 14.10
C VAL A 1115 44.06 9.25 14.01
N GLU A 1116 44.88 9.58 13.00
CA GLU A 1116 46.25 9.05 12.87
C GLU A 1116 47.15 9.46 14.04
N ARG A 1117 46.99 10.68 14.57
CA ARG A 1117 47.72 11.14 15.77
C ARG A 1117 47.38 10.33 17.02
N LYS A 1118 46.12 9.93 17.16
CA LYS A 1118 45.61 9.17 18.32
C LYS A 1118 45.85 7.66 18.19
N ASP A 1119 46.16 7.14 17.00
CA ASP A 1119 46.40 5.70 16.76
C ASP A 1119 47.82 5.29 17.19
N VAL A 1120 47.98 5.03 18.49
CA VAL A 1120 49.23 4.50 19.08
C VAL A 1120 49.47 3.04 18.68
N THR A 1121 48.39 2.32 18.33
CA THR A 1121 48.39 0.86 18.11
C THR A 1121 48.61 0.44 16.64
N ASN A 1122 48.69 1.40 15.70
CA ASN A 1122 48.75 1.15 14.24
C ASN A 1122 47.63 0.22 13.71
N VAL A 1123 46.44 0.30 14.33
CA VAL A 1123 45.28 -0.53 13.95
C VAL A 1123 44.69 -0.05 12.63
N LEU A 1124 44.77 1.25 12.34
CA LEU A 1124 44.20 1.87 11.16
C LEU A 1124 45.24 2.04 10.05
N GLU A 1125 44.88 1.62 8.84
CA GLU A 1125 45.66 1.88 7.63
C GLU A 1125 44.79 2.62 6.60
N VAL A 1126 45.18 3.84 6.25
CA VAL A 1126 44.38 4.74 5.40
C VAL A 1126 44.96 4.82 3.99
N HIS A 1127 44.09 4.59 3.00
CA HIS A 1127 44.40 4.78 1.58
C HIS A 1127 43.39 5.74 0.96
N ILE A 1128 43.88 6.80 0.33
CA ILE A 1128 43.05 7.81 -0.33
C ILE A 1128 43.18 7.61 -1.84
N PHE A 1129 42.08 7.37 -2.54
CA PHE A 1129 42.03 7.19 -3.99
C PHE A 1129 41.32 8.37 -4.66
N ILE A 1130 42.08 9.12 -5.45
CA ILE A 1130 41.61 10.26 -6.24
C ILE A 1130 41.30 9.78 -7.65
N THR A 1131 40.01 9.71 -7.99
CA THR A 1131 39.54 9.09 -9.24
C THR A 1131 39.31 10.06 -10.40
N GLN A 1132 39.59 11.35 -10.22
CA GLN A 1132 39.45 12.34 -11.29
C GLN A 1132 40.49 12.10 -12.39
N PHE A 1133 40.15 12.40 -13.64
CA PHE A 1133 41.10 12.26 -14.74
C PHE A 1133 42.12 13.41 -14.69
N PHE A 1134 43.37 13.12 -15.06
CA PHE A 1134 44.47 14.08 -15.05
C PHE A 1134 44.13 15.41 -15.76
N HIS A 1135 43.53 15.35 -16.96
CA HIS A 1135 43.11 16.54 -17.73
C HIS A 1135 41.99 17.37 -17.08
N LYS A 1136 41.39 16.88 -15.98
CA LYS A 1136 40.37 17.58 -15.21
C LYS A 1136 40.85 17.96 -13.82
N PHE A 1137 42.10 17.69 -13.43
CA PHE A 1137 42.57 18.02 -12.09
C PHE A 1137 42.35 19.49 -11.77
N ASP A 1138 41.78 19.74 -10.59
CA ASP A 1138 41.79 21.07 -10.01
C ASP A 1138 43.22 21.39 -9.55
N LEU A 1139 43.51 22.68 -9.38
CA LEU A 1139 44.85 23.16 -9.06
C LEU A 1139 45.40 22.51 -7.78
N ARG A 1140 44.51 22.29 -6.78
CA ARG A 1140 44.80 21.53 -5.56
C ARG A 1140 45.19 20.07 -5.83
N THR A 1141 44.44 19.34 -6.65
CA THR A 1141 44.74 17.93 -6.97
C THR A 1141 46.02 17.81 -7.80
N THR A 1142 46.27 18.75 -8.70
CA THR A 1142 47.54 18.82 -9.43
C THR A 1142 48.70 19.03 -8.47
N MET A 1143 48.56 19.95 -7.51
CA MET A 1143 49.59 20.18 -6.49
C MET A 1143 49.81 18.93 -5.62
N LEU A 1144 48.73 18.29 -5.16
CA LEU A 1144 48.81 17.04 -4.41
C LEU A 1144 49.49 15.93 -5.21
N TYR A 1145 49.18 15.79 -6.51
CA TYR A 1145 49.82 14.82 -7.40
C TYR A 1145 51.33 15.06 -7.51
N ILE A 1146 51.73 16.32 -7.66
CA ILE A 1146 53.15 16.69 -7.72
C ILE A 1146 53.82 16.41 -6.36
N CYS A 1147 53.23 16.86 -5.26
CA CYS A 1147 53.74 16.64 -3.90
C CYS A 1147 53.88 15.17 -3.53
N GLU A 1148 52.97 14.30 -3.99
CA GLU A 1148 52.99 12.88 -3.63
C GLU A 1148 53.96 12.06 -4.52
N ASN A 1149 54.10 12.41 -5.80
CA ASN A 1149 54.91 11.62 -6.75
C ASN A 1149 56.30 12.18 -7.04
N HIS A 1150 56.54 13.46 -6.77
CA HIS A 1150 57.79 14.15 -7.14
C HIS A 1150 58.56 14.73 -5.97
N PHE A 1151 58.02 14.67 -4.75
CA PHE A 1151 58.68 15.17 -3.55
C PHE A 1151 58.80 14.12 -2.46
N GLN A 1152 59.84 14.25 -1.62
CA GLN A 1152 60.12 13.33 -0.53
C GLN A 1152 59.12 13.49 0.63
N ARG A 1153 58.68 12.38 1.22
CA ARG A 1153 57.92 12.39 2.47
C ARG A 1153 58.82 12.76 3.63
N ILE A 1154 58.44 13.79 4.40
CA ILE A 1154 59.15 14.17 5.62
C ILE A 1154 58.55 13.35 6.77
N SER A 1155 59.36 12.51 7.42
CA SER A 1155 58.91 11.64 8.53
C SER A 1155 57.67 10.79 8.18
N GLN A 1156 57.69 10.13 7.02
CA GLN A 1156 56.58 9.30 6.48
C GLN A 1156 55.26 10.07 6.21
N ARG A 1157 55.26 11.41 6.26
CA ARG A 1157 54.09 12.25 6.00
C ARG A 1157 54.20 12.99 4.66
N SER A 1158 53.06 13.16 3.99
CA SER A 1158 52.94 13.95 2.76
C SER A 1158 53.08 15.45 3.08
N MET A 1159 53.92 16.19 2.33
CA MET A 1159 54.15 17.62 2.58
C MET A 1159 52.91 18.50 2.41
N PHE A 1160 51.95 18.07 1.58
CA PHE A 1160 50.77 18.87 1.26
C PHE A 1160 49.59 18.63 2.23
N THR A 1161 49.44 17.39 2.72
CA THR A 1161 48.31 17.01 3.59
C THR A 1161 48.71 16.78 5.04
N GLY A 1162 49.99 16.51 5.31
CA GLY A 1162 50.51 16.15 6.63
C GLY A 1162 50.10 14.75 7.11
N LEU A 1163 49.49 13.93 6.24
CA LEU A 1163 49.01 12.58 6.59
C LEU A 1163 50.09 11.51 6.34
N LYS A 1164 50.06 10.44 7.15
CA LYS A 1164 50.79 9.18 6.89
C LYS A 1164 50.13 8.40 5.74
N ALA A 1165 48.80 8.52 5.60
CA ALA A 1165 48.02 7.98 4.49
C ALA A 1165 48.66 8.22 3.11
N VAL A 1166 48.60 7.21 2.26
CA VAL A 1166 49.11 7.28 0.88
C VAL A 1166 47.99 7.75 -0.07
N ASN A 1167 48.29 8.76 -0.88
CA ASN A 1167 47.39 9.24 -1.92
C ASN A 1167 47.66 8.50 -3.24
N HIS A 1168 46.66 7.78 -3.73
CA HIS A 1168 46.67 7.05 -4.99
C HIS A 1168 45.86 7.81 -6.05
N PHE A 1169 46.35 7.84 -7.28
CA PHE A 1169 45.67 8.49 -8.40
C PHE A 1169 45.14 7.45 -9.38
N GLY A 1170 43.82 7.34 -9.47
CA GLY A 1170 43.14 6.31 -10.25
C GLY A 1170 42.08 5.57 -9.44
N ARG A 1171 41.38 4.64 -10.10
CA ARG A 1171 40.42 3.78 -9.42
C ARG A 1171 41.17 2.61 -8.76
N PRO A 1172 40.80 2.22 -7.53
CA PRO A 1172 41.38 1.02 -6.92
C PRO A 1172 40.96 -0.23 -7.68
N ASP A 1173 41.91 -1.12 -7.98
CA ASP A 1173 41.60 -2.50 -8.35
C ASP A 1173 41.23 -3.28 -7.09
N MET A 1174 39.93 -3.31 -6.82
CA MET A 1174 39.37 -3.99 -5.66
C MET A 1174 39.66 -5.49 -5.65
N THR A 1175 39.80 -6.14 -6.80
CA THR A 1175 40.05 -7.58 -6.85
C THR A 1175 41.47 -7.89 -6.38
N SER A 1176 42.44 -7.12 -6.85
CA SER A 1176 43.84 -7.26 -6.46
C SER A 1176 44.04 -6.88 -4.99
N PHE A 1177 43.40 -5.81 -4.53
CA PHE A 1177 43.45 -5.40 -3.12
C PHE A 1177 42.86 -6.47 -2.18
N LEU A 1178 41.69 -7.02 -2.49
CA LEU A 1178 41.08 -8.06 -1.65
C LEU A 1178 41.91 -9.35 -1.65
N LYS A 1179 42.54 -9.73 -2.77
CA LYS A 1179 43.49 -10.86 -2.80
C LYS A 1179 44.73 -10.61 -1.93
N PHE A 1180 45.23 -9.38 -1.93
CA PHE A 1180 46.31 -8.98 -1.04
C PHE A 1180 45.91 -9.14 0.44
N VAL A 1181 44.74 -8.61 0.84
CA VAL A 1181 44.21 -8.77 2.21
C VAL A 1181 44.03 -10.25 2.56
N GLN A 1182 43.54 -11.06 1.61
CA GLN A 1182 43.34 -12.49 1.76
C GLN A 1182 44.64 -13.25 2.03
N HIS A 1183 45.74 -12.82 1.40
CA HIS A 1183 47.07 -13.42 1.59
C HIS A 1183 47.76 -12.92 2.87
N GLN A 1184 47.70 -11.61 3.14
CA GLN A 1184 48.28 -11.00 4.34
C GLN A 1184 47.64 -11.53 5.62
N HIS A 1185 46.33 -11.81 5.57
CA HIS A 1185 45.55 -12.33 6.69
C HIS A 1185 44.99 -13.73 6.43
N SER A 1186 45.83 -14.65 5.93
CA SER A 1186 45.40 -16.04 5.67
C SER A 1186 44.96 -16.81 6.92
N TYR A 1187 45.31 -16.32 8.12
CA TYR A 1187 44.92 -16.90 9.41
C TYR A 1187 43.47 -16.61 9.82
N VAL A 1188 42.78 -15.64 9.20
CA VAL A 1188 41.37 -15.34 9.53
C VAL A 1188 40.41 -16.13 8.65
N SER A 1189 39.30 -16.60 9.22
CA SER A 1189 38.28 -17.31 8.44
C SER A 1189 37.38 -16.35 7.63
N LYS A 1190 37.14 -15.14 8.16
CA LYS A 1190 36.20 -14.16 7.60
C LYS A 1190 36.77 -12.75 7.71
N VAL A 1191 36.60 -11.96 6.65
CA VAL A 1191 36.95 -10.54 6.59
C VAL A 1191 35.68 -9.74 6.30
N GLY A 1192 35.40 -8.72 7.11
CA GLY A 1192 34.25 -7.84 6.89
C GLY A 1192 34.59 -6.72 5.93
N VAL A 1193 33.81 -6.53 4.86
CA VAL A 1193 33.97 -5.44 3.90
C VAL A 1193 32.77 -4.52 4.00
N PHE A 1194 32.96 -3.30 4.47
CA PHE A 1194 31.91 -2.31 4.67
C PHE A 1194 32.03 -1.24 3.60
N SER A 1195 30.98 -0.98 2.82
CA SER A 1195 31.01 0.11 1.85
C SER A 1195 29.84 1.06 1.98
N CYS A 1196 30.17 2.35 2.02
CA CYS A 1196 29.22 3.44 2.03
C CYS A 1196 29.58 4.42 0.91
N GLY A 1197 28.72 4.55 -0.10
CA GLY A 1197 29.02 5.41 -1.25
C GLY A 1197 28.08 5.18 -2.44
N PRO A 1198 28.46 5.68 -3.64
CA PRO A 1198 27.66 5.54 -4.85
C PRO A 1198 27.40 4.08 -5.20
N SER A 1199 26.20 3.77 -5.70
CA SER A 1199 25.81 2.39 -6.04
C SER A 1199 26.72 1.72 -7.05
N ALA A 1200 27.38 2.49 -7.92
CA ALA A 1200 28.35 1.95 -8.88
C ALA A 1200 29.61 1.41 -8.18
N LEU A 1201 30.10 2.12 -7.16
CA LEU A 1201 31.25 1.69 -6.36
C LEU A 1201 30.90 0.43 -5.56
N THR A 1202 29.75 0.42 -4.91
CA THR A 1202 29.37 -0.71 -4.03
C THR A 1202 29.05 -1.96 -4.83
N LYS A 1203 28.45 -1.85 -6.02
CA LYS A 1203 28.31 -2.97 -6.97
C LYS A 1203 29.66 -3.51 -7.46
N SER A 1204 30.62 -2.62 -7.76
CA SER A 1204 31.97 -3.03 -8.17
C SER A 1204 32.69 -3.79 -7.05
N LEU A 1205 32.50 -3.36 -5.79
CA LEU A 1205 33.07 -4.03 -4.63
C LEU A 1205 32.41 -5.39 -4.37
N SER A 1206 31.08 -5.46 -4.46
CA SER A 1206 30.31 -6.72 -4.37
C SER A 1206 30.80 -7.73 -5.42
N ALA A 1207 30.93 -7.29 -6.68
CA ALA A 1207 31.44 -8.13 -7.75
C ALA A 1207 32.90 -8.59 -7.51
N ALA A 1208 33.74 -7.72 -6.93
CA ALA A 1208 35.11 -8.09 -6.55
C ALA A 1208 35.12 -9.11 -5.40
N CYS A 1209 34.29 -8.93 -4.37
CA CYS A 1209 34.11 -9.90 -3.28
C CYS A 1209 33.63 -11.25 -3.82
N GLU A 1210 32.61 -11.28 -4.69
CA GLU A 1210 32.15 -12.51 -5.36
C GLU A 1210 33.27 -13.19 -6.16
N THR A 1211 34.09 -12.41 -6.86
CA THR A 1211 35.20 -12.92 -7.67
C THR A 1211 36.26 -13.58 -6.79
N VAL A 1212 36.59 -12.97 -5.64
CA VAL A 1212 37.59 -13.47 -4.69
C VAL A 1212 37.04 -14.63 -3.84
N ASN A 1213 35.75 -14.62 -3.50
CA ASN A 1213 35.06 -15.64 -2.70
C ASN A 1213 34.82 -16.97 -3.43
N ASN A 1214 35.09 -17.06 -4.74
CA ASN A 1214 34.99 -18.31 -5.49
C ASN A 1214 35.92 -19.42 -4.92
N GLN A 1215 36.94 -19.05 -4.15
CA GLN A 1215 37.90 -19.96 -3.53
C GLN A 1215 37.53 -20.23 -2.06
N ARG A 1216 37.09 -21.45 -1.74
CA ARG A 1216 36.64 -21.84 -0.38
C ARG A 1216 37.76 -22.08 0.65
N ARG A 1217 39.03 -22.24 0.24
CA ARG A 1217 40.16 -22.54 1.16
C ARG A 1217 40.78 -21.32 1.83
N LEU A 1218 40.37 -20.12 1.43
CA LEU A 1218 40.94 -18.84 1.87
C LEU A 1218 39.89 -18.01 2.64
N PRO A 1219 40.31 -16.96 3.36
CA PRO A 1219 39.39 -16.07 4.09
C PRO A 1219 38.22 -15.61 3.22
N HIS A 1220 37.01 -15.73 3.74
CA HIS A 1220 35.78 -15.34 3.04
C HIS A 1220 35.45 -13.86 3.31
N PHE A 1221 35.21 -13.09 2.25
CA PHE A 1221 34.85 -11.67 2.35
C PHE A 1221 33.34 -11.48 2.43
N LEU A 1222 32.86 -10.89 3.51
CA LEU A 1222 31.44 -10.55 3.68
C LEU A 1222 31.23 -9.09 3.35
N HIS A 1223 30.53 -8.81 2.24
CA HIS A 1223 30.27 -7.44 1.82
C HIS A 1223 28.99 -6.91 2.46
N HIS A 1224 29.14 -5.88 3.29
CA HIS A 1224 28.07 -5.13 3.91
C HIS A 1224 27.90 -3.79 3.19
N TYR A 1225 26.73 -3.58 2.60
CA TYR A 1225 26.36 -2.28 2.04
C TYR A 1225 25.75 -1.41 3.14
N GLU A 1226 26.50 -0.40 3.56
CA GLU A 1226 26.09 0.53 4.59
C GLU A 1226 25.56 1.83 3.97
N ASN A 1227 24.36 2.22 4.40
CA ASN A 1227 23.72 3.46 3.99
C ASN A 1227 23.40 4.29 5.23
N PHE A 1228 24.49 4.68 5.90
CA PHE A 1228 24.50 5.53 7.09
C PHE A 1228 23.77 6.86 6.88
#